data_AF-A0A4Y7SK64-F1
#
_entry.id   AF-A0A4Y7SK64-F1
#
_cell.length_a   1.000
_cell.length_b   1.000
_cell.length_c   1.000
_cell.angle_alpha   90.00
_cell.angle_beta   90.00
_cell.angle_gamma   90.00
#
_symmetry.space_group_name_H-M   'P 1'
#
loop_
_entity.id
_entity.type
_entity.pdbx_description
1 polymer ?
#
loop_
_entity_poly.entity_id
_entity_poly.type
_entity_poly.pdbx_seq_one_letter_code
_entity_poly.pdbx_strand_id
1 'polypeptide(L)'
;MSDDENTEDLRLSIDQFVELMRTLLAEDNSPAFIHLVLAGTFEGRHVAIDALENRLYTPGDEDVEEDDLYPYDVSRDVDSVLGMADNICVYGKHLVFHILHKYSDSLTKDVGITRSIRYRGISYQVDLHRIANIGFAKWGVRNEIRIFFPGLWVPKMREHHRIEIPEAEAFYRVLRGVINDLLPNNRGGNLAPDLGSEMFRSRAANGTLTFGGRVLDEDSAAQLGECLRDAIDNAIADGEQIEWARGFFFLHQIRGVKDGHPHSPDRADEAFRAFLDDHGLSEEALDEEPDNWFFDIGVEISSTNKDDSIAWRTDSHFHLLHEVCGIDHIHSKRLTSMGSTLYYRDFTSHLVDVAGCRVDTGVGPARGRLGILRMQAYQSDKSLTANPAEGNGFHAKHTTLSQLIDKNNPAFFDGIYKIYENSEQQGIISNARIEVRLPYAFQHLFYGVGNEADWRRWVVAIPCEAWWGIRYLPIVAYKMVADLQFRASPVVRTNLRAVTLLAGITWLANSLHATPDTGPSSRQLLSVVLPRVPRRDIDDRNMPYRISKPTGRIPMDVDMGFEELNRMTPTAAVNAGGAFENRMSPNPAPYPFNGGPDEERDNELVPAYLRGYIFLFGILYDQGNPVPIVAFSGAGYLSETAFQYLYGATFQAFRDYIYNGDLFTKGNPSRTRNRVRQLVFIPPPNTSIPTVFNLPGGDRTLPTMDFGAQGMDDSDSDDGGADLVTRNEFLSKIYHQLMVDVIAVSPNPKRRSLPSYCTISNEHRDMVTDDIFKDKNVGKYLRIARMKIATSDEWTSAFNHLLPAPGSDPKPAKAQNYPHARKDLKKMFDQLAWFPWAKSDRIWETNSKKDAIMTLSPGLEEKKPGPHILTRRGWRWDGSVVWKPIPRPAQEPQVIEISDNSDDDDDDGRNSHEIIDVSD
;
A
#
# COMPACT_ATOMS: atom_id res chain seq x y z
N MET A 1 -34.92 -27.79 1.31
CA MET A 1 -35.34 -26.71 2.22
C MET A 1 -36.74 -26.33 1.79
N SER A 2 -37.71 -26.86 2.52
CA SER A 2 -39.12 -26.51 2.43
C SER A 2 -39.46 -25.73 3.71
N ASP A 3 -40.28 -24.70 3.54
CA ASP A 3 -40.90 -23.87 4.57
C ASP A 3 -40.02 -22.76 5.20
N ASP A 4 -39.71 -21.73 4.41
CA ASP A 4 -39.60 -20.35 4.93
C ASP A 4 -40.83 -19.58 4.46
N GLU A 5 -41.89 -19.64 5.27
CA GLU A 5 -43.09 -18.82 5.16
C GLU A 5 -42.70 -17.34 5.28
N ASN A 6 -42.79 -16.61 4.17
CA ASN A 6 -43.26 -15.21 4.06
C ASN A 6 -43.01 -14.25 5.26
N THR A 7 -41.83 -14.26 5.88
CA THR A 7 -41.44 -13.22 6.84
C THR A 7 -41.04 -11.99 6.04
N GLU A 8 -41.85 -10.93 6.12
CA GLU A 8 -41.52 -9.64 5.48
C GLU A 8 -40.13 -9.17 5.93
N ASP A 9 -39.29 -8.81 4.94
CA ASP A 9 -37.99 -8.20 5.18
C ASP A 9 -38.14 -6.99 6.13
N LEU A 10 -37.26 -6.87 7.11
CA LEU A 10 -37.14 -5.68 7.94
C LEU A 10 -36.50 -4.57 7.11
N ARG A 11 -37.33 -3.65 6.61
CA ARG A 11 -36.86 -2.46 5.88
C ARG A 11 -36.36 -1.41 6.87
N LEU A 12 -35.14 -0.94 6.65
CA LEU A 12 -34.49 0.07 7.47
C LEU A 12 -33.97 1.21 6.59
N SER A 13 -34.05 2.43 7.12
CA SER A 13 -33.27 3.55 6.61
C SER A 13 -31.77 3.34 6.88
N ILE A 14 -30.90 4.14 6.26
CA ILE A 14 -29.46 4.09 6.54
C ILE A 14 -29.18 4.40 8.02
N ASP A 15 -29.83 5.43 8.58
CA ASP A 15 -29.67 5.83 9.99
C ASP A 15 -30.09 4.70 10.94
N GLN A 16 -31.25 4.08 10.69
CA GLN A 16 -31.75 2.97 11.50
C GLN A 16 -30.80 1.76 11.46
N PHE A 17 -30.22 1.47 10.30
CA PHE A 17 -29.27 0.38 10.16
C PHE A 17 -27.94 0.66 10.88
N VAL A 18 -27.44 1.90 10.80
CA VAL A 18 -26.25 2.34 11.53
C VAL A 18 -26.47 2.28 13.04
N GLU A 19 -27.62 2.75 13.52
CA GLU A 19 -27.96 2.72 14.95
C GLU A 19 -28.11 1.28 15.47
N LEU A 20 -28.72 0.39 14.69
CA LEU A 20 -28.81 -1.03 15.03
C LEU A 20 -27.42 -1.68 15.12
N MET A 21 -26.52 -1.37 14.17
CA MET A 21 -25.13 -1.83 14.22
C MET A 21 -24.40 -1.34 15.47
N ARG A 22 -24.57 -0.07 15.85
CA ARG A 22 -23.96 0.51 17.05
C ARG A 22 -24.49 -0.13 18.33
N THR A 23 -25.80 -0.34 18.41
CA THR A 23 -26.44 -0.99 19.55
C THR A 23 -25.86 -2.39 19.77
N LEU A 24 -25.79 -3.21 18.72
CA LEU A 24 -25.24 -4.57 18.82
C LEU A 24 -23.76 -4.60 19.19
N LEU A 25 -22.99 -3.62 18.72
CA LEU A 25 -21.58 -3.49 19.06
C LEU A 25 -21.40 -3.06 20.54
N ALA A 26 -22.23 -2.14 21.03
CA ALA A 26 -22.22 -1.67 22.42
C ALA A 26 -22.64 -2.77 23.42
N GLU A 27 -23.54 -3.67 23.00
CA GLU A 27 -23.98 -4.84 23.78
C GLU A 27 -22.96 -6.00 23.77
N ASP A 28 -21.83 -5.87 23.06
CA ASP A 28 -20.84 -6.92 22.83
C ASP A 28 -21.43 -8.21 22.21
N ASN A 29 -22.54 -8.08 21.46
CA ASN A 29 -23.20 -9.19 20.79
C ASN A 29 -22.55 -9.49 19.44
N SER A 30 -21.29 -9.95 19.51
CA SER A 30 -20.45 -10.22 18.33
C SER A 30 -21.12 -11.10 17.26
N PRO A 31 -21.85 -12.19 17.58
CA PRO A 31 -22.52 -12.99 16.56
C PRO A 31 -23.63 -12.25 15.83
N ALA A 32 -24.55 -11.59 16.56
CA ALA A 32 -25.64 -10.86 15.93
C ALA A 32 -25.12 -9.69 15.07
N PHE A 33 -24.10 -8.98 15.56
CA PHE A 33 -23.45 -7.91 14.81
C PHE A 33 -22.85 -8.41 13.48
N ILE A 34 -22.10 -9.53 13.51
CA ILE A 34 -21.51 -10.11 12.29
C ILE A 34 -22.59 -10.59 11.31
N HIS A 35 -23.67 -11.21 11.80
CA HIS A 35 -24.79 -11.65 10.97
C HIS A 35 -25.53 -10.48 10.31
N LEU A 36 -25.79 -9.42 11.07
CA LEU A 36 -26.41 -8.20 10.55
C LEU A 36 -25.55 -7.57 9.45
N VAL A 37 -24.27 -7.31 9.75
CA VAL A 37 -23.36 -6.59 8.84
C VAL A 37 -23.04 -7.39 7.58
N LEU A 38 -22.75 -8.69 7.72
CA LEU A 38 -22.30 -9.50 6.58
C LEU A 38 -23.43 -10.18 5.84
N ALA A 39 -24.46 -10.67 6.52
CA ALA A 39 -25.52 -11.45 5.89
C ALA A 39 -26.85 -10.71 5.78
N GLY A 40 -26.98 -9.53 6.40
CA GLY A 40 -28.24 -8.80 6.47
C GLY A 40 -29.30 -9.59 7.21
N THR A 41 -28.94 -10.26 8.32
CA THR A 41 -29.87 -11.05 9.13
C THR A 41 -29.90 -10.60 10.58
N PHE A 42 -31.10 -10.40 11.11
CA PHE A 42 -31.33 -9.98 12.49
C PHE A 42 -32.60 -10.62 13.03
N GLU A 43 -32.51 -11.26 14.20
CA GLU A 43 -33.65 -11.94 14.85
C GLU A 43 -34.43 -12.90 13.92
N GLY A 44 -33.72 -13.59 13.02
CA GLY A 44 -34.33 -14.54 12.08
C GLY A 44 -35.01 -13.90 10.87
N ARG A 45 -34.96 -12.57 10.72
CA ARG A 45 -35.46 -11.83 9.56
C ARG A 45 -34.31 -11.33 8.70
N HIS A 46 -34.58 -11.15 7.41
CA HIS A 46 -33.67 -10.44 6.52
C HIS A 46 -33.86 -8.92 6.65
N VAL A 47 -32.77 -8.19 6.52
CA VAL A 47 -32.74 -6.73 6.53
C VAL A 47 -32.62 -6.22 5.10
N ALA A 48 -33.41 -5.19 4.77
CA ALA A 48 -33.32 -4.46 3.52
C ALA A 48 -33.08 -2.98 3.79
N ILE A 49 -32.11 -2.40 3.08
CA ILE A 49 -31.72 -1.01 3.23
C ILE A 49 -32.36 -0.21 2.11
N ASP A 50 -33.17 0.80 2.46
CA ASP A 50 -33.73 1.73 1.49
C ASP A 50 -32.95 3.05 1.52
N ALA A 51 -31.92 3.15 0.67
CA ALA A 51 -31.12 4.35 0.57
C ALA A 51 -31.85 5.52 -0.11
N LEU A 52 -32.96 5.25 -0.80
CA LEU A 52 -33.73 6.28 -1.51
C LEU A 52 -34.68 7.04 -0.58
N GLU A 53 -34.84 6.65 0.68
CA GLU A 53 -35.47 7.48 1.70
C GLU A 53 -34.74 8.83 1.89
N ASN A 54 -33.43 8.86 1.64
CA ASN A 54 -32.58 10.06 1.68
C ASN A 54 -32.60 10.88 0.37
N ARG A 55 -33.46 10.56 -0.60
CA ARG A 55 -33.56 11.32 -1.86
C ARG A 55 -34.05 12.75 -1.59
N LEU A 56 -33.58 13.68 -2.39
CA LEU A 56 -34.06 15.06 -2.33
C LEU A 56 -35.30 15.25 -3.20
N TYR A 57 -36.24 16.03 -2.70
CA TYR A 57 -37.46 16.40 -3.41
C TYR A 57 -37.28 17.69 -4.21
N THR A 58 -38.12 17.86 -5.22
CA THR A 58 -38.12 19.00 -6.14
C THR A 58 -39.42 19.79 -6.04
N PRO A 59 -39.47 21.05 -6.52
CA PRO A 59 -40.69 21.88 -6.43
C PRO A 59 -41.93 21.29 -7.13
N GLY A 60 -41.78 20.24 -7.93
CA GLY A 60 -42.87 19.58 -8.65
C GLY A 60 -43.39 18.31 -7.96
N ASP A 61 -42.81 17.90 -6.84
CA ASP A 61 -43.26 16.73 -6.08
C ASP A 61 -44.52 17.05 -5.25
N GLU A 62 -45.43 16.08 -5.11
CA GLU A 62 -46.66 16.24 -4.33
C GLU A 62 -46.31 16.50 -2.85
N ASP A 63 -47.02 17.45 -2.23
CA ASP A 63 -46.90 17.81 -0.81
C ASP A 63 -45.53 18.38 -0.35
N VAL A 64 -44.76 18.99 -1.26
CA VAL A 64 -43.47 19.66 -0.94
C VAL A 64 -43.59 21.16 -1.16
N GLU A 65 -43.43 21.97 -0.10
CA GLU A 65 -43.38 23.44 -0.22
C GLU A 65 -41.96 23.93 -0.56
N GLU A 66 -41.83 25.15 -1.08
CA GLU A 66 -40.52 25.71 -1.48
C GLU A 66 -39.55 25.84 -0.30
N ASP A 67 -40.07 26.13 0.90
CA ASP A 67 -39.30 26.22 2.14
C ASP A 67 -38.81 24.84 2.65
N ASP A 68 -39.40 23.74 2.16
CA ASP A 68 -39.00 22.36 2.50
C ASP A 68 -37.89 21.82 1.58
N LEU A 69 -37.51 22.57 0.54
CA LEU A 69 -36.51 22.13 -0.43
C LEU A 69 -35.12 22.13 0.18
N TYR A 70 -34.43 21.00 0.00
CA TYR A 70 -33.07 20.85 0.50
C TYR A 70 -32.13 21.90 -0.10
N PRO A 71 -31.40 22.68 0.70
CA PRO A 71 -30.52 23.72 0.20
C PRO A 71 -29.15 23.15 -0.22
N TYR A 72 -28.66 23.54 -1.39
CA TYR A 72 -27.36 23.11 -1.93
C TYR A 72 -26.65 24.23 -2.66
N ASP A 73 -25.32 24.15 -2.72
CA ASP A 73 -24.44 25.02 -3.49
C ASP A 73 -23.83 24.25 -4.66
N VAL A 74 -23.61 24.94 -5.78
CA VAL A 74 -22.95 24.40 -6.98
C VAL A 74 -21.67 25.18 -7.25
N SER A 75 -20.56 24.46 -7.38
CA SER A 75 -19.28 25.03 -7.82
C SER A 75 -18.72 24.28 -9.01
N ARG A 76 -17.81 24.93 -9.73
CA ARG A 76 -17.17 24.41 -10.95
C ARG A 76 -15.68 24.70 -10.97
N ASP A 77 -14.98 23.90 -11.75
CA ASP A 77 -13.55 24.03 -12.02
C ASP A 77 -13.17 23.33 -13.33
N VAL A 78 -12.02 23.73 -13.88
CA VAL A 78 -11.36 23.01 -14.97
C VAL A 78 -10.31 22.10 -14.34
N ASP A 79 -10.50 20.79 -14.40
CA ASP A 79 -9.61 19.83 -13.76
C ASP A 79 -8.37 19.53 -14.63
N SER A 80 -8.56 19.38 -15.93
CA SER A 80 -7.48 18.97 -16.84
C SER A 80 -7.70 19.41 -18.28
N VAL A 81 -6.60 19.53 -19.03
CA VAL A 81 -6.59 19.86 -20.46
C VAL A 81 -5.70 18.90 -21.22
N LEU A 82 -6.17 18.50 -22.39
CA LEU A 82 -5.46 17.68 -23.37
C LEU A 82 -5.58 18.34 -24.75
N GLY A 83 -4.49 18.86 -25.29
CA GLY A 83 -4.47 19.55 -26.57
C GLY A 83 -3.48 18.93 -27.55
N MET A 84 -3.94 18.62 -28.76
CA MET A 84 -3.05 18.20 -29.84
C MET A 84 -2.77 19.39 -30.75
N ALA A 85 -1.50 19.69 -30.98
CA ALA A 85 -1.10 20.76 -31.89
C ALA A 85 0.20 20.42 -32.61
N ASP A 86 0.40 21.05 -33.76
CA ASP A 86 1.61 20.88 -34.54
C ASP A 86 2.80 21.64 -33.94
N ASN A 87 2.57 22.71 -33.20
CA ASN A 87 3.60 23.49 -32.52
C ASN A 87 3.36 23.50 -31.00
N ILE A 88 4.34 23.99 -30.24
CA ILE A 88 4.19 24.17 -28.79
C ILE A 88 3.38 25.44 -28.55
N CYS A 89 2.22 25.30 -27.90
CA CYS A 89 1.26 26.38 -27.67
C CYS A 89 1.41 27.03 -26.27
N VAL A 90 2.57 26.85 -25.62
CA VAL A 90 2.84 27.36 -24.28
C VAL A 90 3.51 28.74 -24.38
N TYR A 91 2.90 29.76 -23.77
CA TYR A 91 3.38 31.14 -23.76
C TYR A 91 3.65 31.62 -22.32
N GLY A 92 4.52 32.61 -22.14
CA GLY A 92 4.81 33.25 -20.85
C GLY A 92 5.35 32.32 -19.74
N LYS A 93 5.76 31.09 -20.06
CA LYS A 93 6.28 30.08 -19.12
C LYS A 93 7.57 29.46 -19.65
N HIS A 94 8.49 29.13 -18.75
CA HIS A 94 9.69 28.39 -19.10
C HIS A 94 9.39 26.91 -19.30
N LEU A 95 9.87 26.35 -20.41
CA LEU A 95 9.74 24.94 -20.71
C LEU A 95 11.01 24.20 -20.30
N VAL A 96 10.88 23.15 -19.49
CA VAL A 96 12.00 22.28 -19.11
C VAL A 96 11.91 20.99 -19.93
N PHE A 97 12.77 20.85 -20.94
CA PHE A 97 12.84 19.64 -21.76
C PHE A 97 13.87 18.65 -21.21
N HIS A 98 13.61 17.37 -21.44
CA HIS A 98 14.49 16.27 -21.09
C HIS A 98 15.07 15.67 -22.36
N ILE A 99 16.40 15.64 -22.42
CA ILE A 99 17.11 15.09 -23.57
C ILE A 99 16.93 13.58 -23.66
N LEU A 100 17.11 12.89 -22.52
CA LEU A 100 16.80 11.48 -22.41
C LEU A 100 15.31 11.29 -22.17
N HIS A 101 14.69 10.48 -23.02
CA HIS A 101 13.31 10.08 -22.88
C HIS A 101 13.12 9.31 -21.58
N LYS A 102 12.32 9.89 -20.68
CA LYS A 102 11.90 9.19 -19.48
C LYS A 102 10.71 8.33 -19.85
N TYR A 103 10.90 7.02 -20.01
CA TYR A 103 9.82 6.10 -20.41
C TYR A 103 8.61 6.11 -19.46
N SER A 104 8.79 6.52 -18.19
CA SER A 104 7.68 6.72 -17.26
C SER A 104 6.74 7.85 -17.66
N ASP A 105 7.23 8.78 -18.48
CA ASP A 105 6.51 9.98 -18.90
C ASP A 105 5.82 9.76 -20.26
N SER A 106 6.04 8.63 -20.94
CA SER A 106 5.27 8.24 -22.14
C SER A 106 3.80 7.98 -21.79
N LEU A 107 2.91 8.27 -22.73
CA LEU A 107 1.49 7.97 -22.61
C LEU A 107 1.29 6.46 -22.86
N THR A 108 1.07 5.73 -21.77
CA THR A 108 0.92 4.27 -21.78
C THR A 108 -0.52 3.79 -21.63
N LYS A 109 -1.40 4.66 -21.12
CA LYS A 109 -2.80 4.36 -20.84
C LYS A 109 -3.72 5.19 -21.72
N ASP A 110 -4.88 4.63 -21.99
CA ASP A 110 -5.91 5.30 -22.75
C ASP A 110 -6.41 6.57 -22.03
N VAL A 111 -6.58 7.62 -22.82
CA VAL A 111 -7.14 8.91 -22.42
C VAL A 111 -8.44 9.22 -23.18
N GLY A 112 -9.00 8.25 -23.90
CA GLY A 112 -10.25 8.39 -24.64
C GLY A 112 -10.17 9.31 -25.86
N ILE A 113 -8.99 9.80 -26.21
CA ILE A 113 -8.74 10.66 -27.39
C ILE A 113 -8.11 9.82 -28.48
N THR A 114 -8.61 9.98 -29.71
CA THR A 114 -8.16 9.27 -30.90
C THR A 114 -7.59 10.24 -31.93
N ARG A 115 -6.60 9.78 -32.70
CA ARG A 115 -6.07 10.47 -33.88
C ARG A 115 -6.32 9.64 -35.14
N SER A 116 -6.67 10.32 -36.23
CA SER A 116 -6.78 9.70 -37.54
C SER A 116 -5.38 9.44 -38.11
N ILE A 117 -5.06 8.19 -38.45
CA ILE A 117 -3.80 7.80 -39.10
C ILE A 117 -4.12 7.15 -40.44
N ARG A 118 -3.47 7.63 -41.52
CA ARG A 118 -3.62 7.07 -42.86
C ARG A 118 -2.54 6.02 -43.14
N TYR A 119 -2.93 4.78 -43.34
CA TYR A 119 -2.03 3.67 -43.69
C TYR A 119 -2.50 3.00 -44.98
N ARG A 120 -1.61 2.92 -46.00
CA ARG A 120 -1.91 2.35 -47.34
C ARG A 120 -3.23 2.87 -47.95
N GLY A 121 -3.51 4.16 -47.76
CA GLY A 121 -4.70 4.83 -48.29
C GLY A 121 -5.94 4.76 -47.40
N ILE A 122 -5.99 3.88 -46.39
CA ILE A 122 -7.11 3.71 -45.44
C ILE A 122 -6.87 4.57 -44.21
N SER A 123 -7.91 5.25 -43.72
CA SER A 123 -7.87 6.02 -42.47
C SER A 123 -8.33 5.16 -41.30
N TYR A 124 -7.55 5.17 -40.21
CA TYR A 124 -7.83 4.48 -38.95
C TYR A 124 -7.97 5.50 -37.83
N GLN A 125 -8.94 5.32 -36.94
CA GLN A 125 -9.00 6.05 -35.67
C GLN A 125 -8.20 5.27 -34.64
N VAL A 126 -7.13 5.88 -34.13
CA VAL A 126 -6.16 5.22 -33.25
C VAL A 126 -6.09 5.97 -31.92
N ASP A 127 -6.29 5.25 -30.81
CA ASP A 127 -6.13 5.82 -29.47
C ASP A 127 -4.69 6.29 -29.26
N LEU A 128 -4.51 7.46 -28.64
CA LEU A 128 -3.18 8.07 -28.52
C LEU A 128 -2.15 7.15 -27.87
N HIS A 129 -2.53 6.38 -26.84
CA HIS A 129 -1.63 5.46 -26.13
C HIS A 129 -1.11 4.28 -26.98
N ARG A 130 -1.68 4.09 -28.17
CA ARG A 130 -1.26 3.07 -29.15
C ARG A 130 -0.35 3.63 -30.23
N ILE A 131 -0.07 4.94 -30.19
CA ILE A 131 0.87 5.65 -31.06
C ILE A 131 2.19 5.84 -30.31
N ALA A 132 3.30 5.55 -30.97
CA ALA A 132 4.64 5.71 -30.43
C ALA A 132 4.87 7.16 -29.94
N ASN A 133 5.34 7.34 -28.71
CA ASN A 133 5.49 8.67 -28.11
C ASN A 133 6.58 8.77 -27.04
N ILE A 134 7.07 9.99 -26.84
CA ILE A 134 8.08 10.34 -25.83
C ILE A 134 7.58 11.49 -24.96
N GLY A 135 7.87 11.42 -23.65
CA GLY A 135 7.83 12.59 -22.78
C GLY A 135 8.98 13.52 -23.16
N PHE A 136 8.64 14.72 -23.66
CA PHE A 136 9.61 15.68 -24.17
C PHE A 136 9.94 16.74 -23.13
N ALA A 137 8.92 17.36 -22.55
CA ALA A 137 9.13 18.50 -21.67
C ALA A 137 8.06 18.65 -20.59
N LYS A 138 8.34 19.48 -19.60
CA LYS A 138 7.43 19.88 -18.52
C LYS A 138 7.44 21.38 -18.35
N TRP A 139 6.31 21.95 -17.97
CA TRP A 139 6.21 23.33 -17.53
C TRP A 139 5.30 23.40 -16.30
N GLY A 140 5.64 24.24 -15.33
CA GLY A 140 4.97 24.20 -14.03
C GLY A 140 5.12 22.84 -13.32
N VAL A 141 4.20 22.57 -12.39
CA VAL A 141 4.29 21.39 -11.50
C VAL A 141 3.62 20.15 -12.10
N ARG A 142 2.49 20.32 -12.82
CA ARG A 142 1.64 19.23 -13.29
C ARG A 142 1.41 19.21 -14.81
N ASN A 143 2.22 19.94 -15.58
CA ASN A 143 2.04 20.04 -17.02
C ASN A 143 3.21 19.39 -17.76
N GLU A 144 2.90 18.77 -18.89
CA GLU A 144 3.85 17.99 -19.68
C GLU A 144 3.52 18.01 -21.17
N ILE A 145 4.57 18.03 -21.99
CA ILE A 145 4.50 17.94 -23.44
C ILE A 145 5.03 16.58 -23.86
N ARG A 146 4.27 15.91 -24.72
CA ARG A 146 4.71 14.68 -25.40
C ARG A 146 4.78 14.87 -26.90
N ILE A 147 5.74 14.22 -27.53
CA ILE A 147 5.82 14.13 -28.99
C ILE A 147 5.31 12.76 -29.41
N PHE A 148 4.39 12.74 -30.37
CA PHE A 148 3.81 11.54 -30.95
C PHE A 148 4.31 11.33 -32.38
N PHE A 149 4.51 10.07 -32.77
CA PHE A 149 5.03 9.68 -34.08
C PHE A 149 4.07 8.73 -34.82
N PRO A 150 3.09 9.27 -35.56
CA PRO A 150 2.12 8.47 -36.31
C PRO A 150 2.74 7.53 -37.34
N GLY A 151 3.88 7.90 -37.94
CA GLY A 151 4.53 7.11 -38.99
C GLY A 151 5.09 5.76 -38.51
N LEU A 152 5.23 5.56 -37.19
CA LEU A 152 5.62 4.28 -36.59
C LEU A 152 4.43 3.33 -36.37
N TRP A 153 3.20 3.84 -36.43
CA TRP A 153 2.03 3.01 -36.21
C TRP A 153 1.74 2.14 -37.45
N VAL A 154 1.61 0.84 -37.23
CA VAL A 154 1.26 -0.12 -38.29
C VAL A 154 0.16 -1.04 -37.78
N PRO A 155 -0.99 -1.11 -38.45
CA PRO A 155 -2.12 -1.92 -37.99
C PRO A 155 -1.70 -3.38 -37.89
N LYS A 156 -2.05 -4.02 -36.77
CA LYS A 156 -1.78 -5.42 -36.42
C LYS A 156 -0.30 -5.80 -36.29
N MET A 157 0.62 -4.85 -36.42
CA MET A 157 2.07 -5.09 -36.33
C MET A 157 2.71 -4.25 -35.23
N ARG A 158 2.34 -2.95 -35.15
CA ARG A 158 2.90 -2.00 -34.19
C ARG A 158 1.83 -1.02 -33.72
N GLU A 159 1.11 -1.42 -32.69
CA GLU A 159 0.01 -0.66 -32.07
C GLU A 159 0.31 -0.35 -30.58
N HIS A 160 1.49 0.19 -30.32
CA HIS A 160 1.97 0.47 -28.96
C HIS A 160 2.77 1.78 -28.85
N HIS A 161 2.81 2.35 -27.64
CA HIS A 161 3.50 3.61 -27.32
C HIS A 161 5.04 3.60 -27.41
N ARG A 162 5.67 2.43 -27.50
CA ARG A 162 7.14 2.30 -27.38
C ARG A 162 7.89 2.77 -28.62
N ILE A 163 8.98 3.49 -28.37
CA ILE A 163 10.05 3.82 -29.34
C ILE A 163 11.23 2.88 -29.10
N GLU A 164 11.84 2.39 -30.17
CA GLU A 164 13.03 1.54 -30.14
C GLU A 164 14.31 2.38 -30.06
N ILE A 165 15.41 1.78 -29.58
CA ILE A 165 16.68 2.50 -29.39
C ILE A 165 17.20 3.15 -30.68
N PRO A 166 17.22 2.47 -31.85
CA PRO A 166 17.71 3.09 -33.09
C PRO A 166 16.88 4.31 -33.53
N GLU A 167 15.57 4.29 -33.24
CA GLU A 167 14.66 5.40 -33.55
C GLU A 167 14.91 6.60 -32.64
N ALA A 168 15.11 6.34 -31.35
CA ALA A 168 15.49 7.36 -30.39
C ALA A 168 16.85 7.98 -30.73
N GLU A 169 17.82 7.18 -31.18
CA GLU A 169 19.13 7.65 -31.65
C GLU A 169 19.02 8.55 -32.88
N ALA A 170 18.26 8.12 -33.90
CA ALA A 170 18.05 8.89 -35.11
C ALA A 170 17.36 10.24 -34.80
N PHE A 171 16.28 10.21 -34.02
CA PHE A 171 15.56 11.42 -33.64
C PHE A 171 16.38 12.36 -32.76
N TYR A 172 17.20 11.83 -31.85
CA TYR A 172 18.09 12.63 -31.02
C TYR A 172 19.08 13.46 -31.85
N ARG A 173 19.64 12.90 -32.93
CA ARG A 173 20.59 13.63 -33.79
C ARG A 173 19.94 14.86 -34.43
N VAL A 174 18.73 14.71 -34.97
CA VAL A 174 17.99 15.80 -35.59
C VAL A 174 17.58 16.85 -34.54
N LEU A 175 16.97 16.41 -33.43
CA LEU A 175 16.56 17.29 -32.34
C LEU A 175 17.74 18.09 -31.77
N ARG A 176 18.91 17.46 -31.61
CA ARG A 176 20.12 18.12 -31.13
C ARG A 176 20.56 19.24 -32.07
N GLY A 177 20.54 19.02 -33.38
CA GLY A 177 20.88 20.03 -34.38
C GLY A 177 19.97 21.25 -34.26
N VAL A 178 18.66 21.00 -34.23
CA VAL A 178 17.63 22.05 -34.10
C VAL A 178 17.79 22.86 -32.81
N ILE A 179 17.98 22.21 -31.66
CA ILE A 179 18.18 22.92 -30.39
C ILE A 179 19.48 23.73 -30.39
N ASN A 180 20.52 23.25 -31.07
CA ASN A 180 21.77 23.99 -31.20
C ASN A 180 21.62 25.28 -32.01
N ASP A 181 20.77 25.25 -33.03
CA ASP A 181 20.53 26.40 -33.90
C ASP A 181 19.54 27.41 -33.29
N LEU A 182 18.53 26.93 -32.54
CA LEU A 182 17.55 27.78 -31.87
C LEU A 182 18.13 28.53 -30.66
N LEU A 183 18.98 27.88 -29.85
CA LEU A 183 19.48 28.50 -28.62
C LEU A 183 20.59 29.53 -28.91
N PRO A 184 20.46 30.78 -28.42
CA PRO A 184 21.40 31.85 -28.76
C PRO A 184 22.82 31.60 -28.23
N ASN A 185 23.81 32.19 -28.90
CA ASN A 185 25.22 32.18 -28.50
C ASN A 185 25.82 30.76 -28.32
N ASN A 186 25.45 29.81 -29.18
CA ASN A 186 25.89 28.40 -29.10
C ASN A 186 25.55 27.70 -27.76
N ARG A 187 24.55 28.18 -27.01
CA ARG A 187 24.18 27.55 -25.73
C ARG A 187 23.67 26.11 -25.90
N GLY A 188 23.11 25.78 -27.07
CA GLY A 188 22.72 24.41 -27.41
C GLY A 188 23.91 23.47 -27.71
N GLY A 189 25.11 24.00 -27.95
CA GLY A 189 26.30 23.21 -28.24
C GLY A 189 26.78 22.33 -27.07
N ASN A 190 26.27 22.59 -25.87
CA ASN A 190 26.54 21.83 -24.65
C ASN A 190 25.77 20.50 -24.58
N LEU A 191 25.00 20.12 -25.59
CA LEU A 191 24.35 18.81 -25.68
C LEU A 191 25.38 17.73 -26.08
N ALA A 192 25.28 16.55 -25.45
CA ALA A 192 26.14 15.41 -25.77
C ALA A 192 26.08 15.07 -27.28
N PRO A 193 27.16 14.59 -27.89
CA PRO A 193 27.23 14.41 -29.34
C PRO A 193 26.27 13.34 -29.87
N ASP A 194 26.01 12.29 -29.09
CA ASP A 194 25.13 11.17 -29.43
C ASP A 194 24.34 10.68 -28.19
N LEU A 195 23.33 9.84 -28.41
CA LEU A 195 22.45 9.35 -27.34
C LEU A 195 23.22 8.45 -26.34
N GLY A 196 24.21 7.69 -26.80
CA GLY A 196 25.05 6.84 -25.96
C GLY A 196 25.90 7.67 -24.98
N SER A 197 26.49 8.75 -25.47
CA SER A 197 27.23 9.75 -24.69
C SER A 197 26.31 10.44 -23.67
N GLU A 198 25.07 10.77 -24.05
CA GLU A 198 24.09 11.34 -23.12
C GLU A 198 23.66 10.33 -22.05
N MET A 199 23.46 9.07 -22.43
CA MET A 199 23.15 7.96 -21.53
C MET A 199 24.28 7.72 -20.52
N PHE A 200 25.54 7.80 -20.96
CA PHE A 200 26.70 7.72 -20.07
C PHE A 200 26.73 8.91 -19.10
N ARG A 201 26.60 10.15 -19.62
CA ARG A 201 26.59 11.39 -18.81
C ARG A 201 25.51 11.37 -17.73
N SER A 202 24.36 10.76 -18.02
CA SER A 202 23.19 10.76 -17.15
C SER A 202 23.21 9.64 -16.11
N ARG A 203 24.16 8.69 -16.15
CA ARG A 203 24.27 7.61 -15.16
C ARG A 203 25.11 8.05 -13.96
N ALA A 204 24.53 7.97 -12.77
CA ALA A 204 25.25 8.15 -11.51
C ALA A 204 26.18 6.97 -11.21
N ALA A 205 27.11 7.15 -10.25
CA ALA A 205 28.09 6.12 -9.85
C ALA A 205 27.45 4.79 -9.41
N ASN A 206 26.21 4.83 -8.89
CA ASN A 206 25.45 3.63 -8.50
C ASN A 206 24.68 2.98 -9.67
N GLY A 207 24.87 3.45 -10.91
CA GLY A 207 24.19 2.96 -12.12
C GLY A 207 22.81 3.55 -12.39
N THR A 208 22.27 4.39 -11.48
CA THR A 208 20.94 5.00 -11.62
C THR A 208 20.95 6.11 -12.66
N LEU A 209 19.92 6.15 -13.52
CA LEU A 209 19.73 7.24 -14.48
C LEU A 209 19.19 8.49 -13.77
N THR A 210 19.88 9.61 -13.99
CA THR A 210 19.50 10.95 -13.54
C THR A 210 19.11 11.78 -14.76
N PHE A 211 17.91 12.35 -14.73
CA PHE A 211 17.37 13.10 -15.87
C PHE A 211 17.61 14.59 -15.65
N GLY A 212 18.67 15.13 -16.25
CA GLY A 212 18.93 16.57 -16.23
C GLY A 212 17.98 17.31 -17.18
N GLY A 213 17.13 18.18 -16.63
CA GLY A 213 16.28 19.07 -17.44
C GLY A 213 17.06 20.28 -17.96
N ARG A 214 16.69 20.78 -19.14
CA ARG A 214 17.20 22.04 -19.69
C ARG A 214 16.05 22.98 -20.01
N VAL A 215 16.29 24.28 -19.83
CA VAL A 215 15.30 25.31 -20.09
C VAL A 215 15.36 25.71 -21.57
N LEU A 216 14.20 25.75 -22.21
CA LEU A 216 13.95 26.37 -23.49
C LEU A 216 13.16 27.67 -23.23
N ASP A 217 13.61 28.78 -23.79
CA ASP A 217 12.85 30.03 -23.78
C ASP A 217 11.64 29.96 -24.71
N GLU A 218 10.74 30.94 -24.54
CA GLU A 218 9.45 31.01 -25.22
C GLU A 218 9.59 31.11 -26.75
N ASP A 219 10.44 32.02 -27.24
CA ASP A 219 10.67 32.21 -28.68
C ASP A 219 11.20 30.93 -29.33
N SER A 220 12.17 30.28 -28.67
CA SER A 220 12.73 29.01 -29.14
C SER A 220 11.72 27.87 -29.09
N ALA A 221 10.83 27.84 -28.09
CA ALA A 221 9.79 26.82 -27.98
C ALA A 221 8.73 26.96 -29.07
N ALA A 222 8.31 28.19 -29.39
CA ALA A 222 7.35 28.48 -30.45
C ALA A 222 7.86 28.03 -31.83
N GLN A 223 9.16 28.22 -32.11
CA GLN A 223 9.76 27.87 -33.40
C GLN A 223 10.17 26.38 -33.52
N LEU A 224 10.25 25.66 -32.39
CA LEU A 224 10.79 24.30 -32.35
C LEU A 224 10.08 23.34 -33.30
N GLY A 225 8.75 23.39 -33.37
CA GLY A 225 7.97 22.47 -34.19
C GLY A 225 8.27 22.61 -35.69
N GLU A 226 8.30 23.84 -36.21
CA GLU A 226 8.60 24.13 -37.61
C GLU A 226 10.06 23.78 -37.95
N CYS A 227 11.03 24.25 -37.15
CA CYS A 227 12.43 23.95 -37.38
C CYS A 227 12.73 22.44 -37.32
N LEU A 228 12.03 21.69 -36.46
CA LEU A 228 12.17 20.24 -36.37
C LEU A 228 11.61 19.53 -37.59
N ARG A 229 10.51 20.00 -38.19
CA ARG A 229 9.98 19.45 -39.45
C ARG A 229 10.96 19.64 -40.60
N ASP A 230 11.50 20.86 -40.75
CA ASP A 230 12.49 21.18 -41.77
C ASP A 230 13.75 20.32 -41.62
N ALA A 231 14.24 20.17 -40.38
CA ALA A 231 15.40 19.34 -40.09
C ALA A 231 15.17 17.84 -40.35
N ILE A 232 13.96 17.33 -40.06
CA ILE A 232 13.57 15.96 -40.41
C ILE A 232 13.59 15.77 -41.92
N ASP A 233 13.02 16.71 -42.69
CA ASP A 233 13.00 16.62 -44.15
C ASP A 233 14.39 16.68 -44.78
N ASN A 234 15.28 17.53 -44.23
CA ASN A 234 16.69 17.58 -44.64
C ASN A 234 17.42 16.26 -44.32
N ALA A 235 17.25 15.71 -43.11
CA ALA A 235 17.86 14.44 -42.73
C ALA A 235 17.41 13.28 -43.63
N ILE A 236 16.13 13.26 -44.03
CA ILE A 236 15.59 12.30 -45.00
C ILE A 236 16.25 12.48 -46.37
N ALA A 237 16.41 13.73 -46.84
CA ALA A 237 17.08 14.02 -48.11
C ALA A 237 18.55 13.58 -48.11
N ASP A 238 19.22 13.66 -46.95
CA ASP A 238 20.59 13.20 -46.72
C ASP A 238 20.71 11.67 -46.54
N GLY A 239 19.58 10.94 -46.58
CA GLY A 239 19.52 9.48 -46.54
C GLY A 239 19.40 8.88 -45.13
N GLU A 240 19.07 9.67 -44.11
CA GLU A 240 18.72 9.15 -42.79
C GLU A 240 17.36 8.44 -42.79
N GLN A 241 17.28 7.29 -42.12
CA GLN A 241 16.04 6.50 -42.00
C GLN A 241 15.12 7.07 -40.90
N ILE A 242 14.57 8.26 -41.12
CA ILE A 242 13.72 8.98 -40.17
C ILE A 242 12.38 9.43 -40.77
N GLU A 243 11.97 8.89 -41.92
CA GLU A 243 10.69 9.20 -42.56
C GLU A 243 9.48 8.95 -41.65
N TRP A 244 9.61 7.99 -40.72
CA TRP A 244 8.59 7.68 -39.73
C TRP A 244 8.28 8.84 -38.77
N ALA A 245 9.20 9.80 -38.61
CA ALA A 245 9.00 10.97 -37.77
C ALA A 245 8.20 12.08 -38.47
N ARG A 246 7.97 11.98 -39.79
CA ARG A 246 7.11 12.92 -40.51
C ARG A 246 5.69 12.91 -39.94
N GLY A 247 5.10 14.10 -39.83
CA GLY A 247 3.76 14.27 -39.26
C GLY A 247 3.69 14.05 -37.75
N PHE A 248 4.82 14.20 -37.04
CA PHE A 248 4.81 14.28 -35.58
C PHE A 248 3.95 15.48 -35.13
N PHE A 249 3.40 15.36 -33.92
CA PHE A 249 2.64 16.42 -33.26
C PHE A 249 2.91 16.41 -31.76
N PHE A 250 2.55 17.50 -31.10
CA PHE A 250 2.67 17.68 -29.66
C PHE A 250 1.33 17.44 -28.97
N LEU A 251 1.36 16.70 -27.87
CA LEU A 251 0.26 16.66 -26.90
C LEU A 251 0.63 17.53 -25.71
N HIS A 252 -0.11 18.61 -25.53
CA HIS A 252 -0.12 19.44 -24.35
C HIS A 252 -1.02 18.80 -23.31
N GLN A 253 -0.47 18.53 -22.13
CA GLN A 253 -1.27 17.99 -21.04
C GLN A 253 -1.09 18.81 -19.77
N ILE A 254 -2.20 19.32 -19.25
CA ILE A 254 -2.32 19.89 -17.91
C ILE A 254 -3.07 18.88 -17.07
N ARG A 255 -2.46 18.37 -15.98
CA ARG A 255 -3.08 17.34 -15.14
C ARG A 255 -3.52 17.85 -13.78
N GLY A 256 -4.78 17.60 -13.45
CA GLY A 256 -5.27 17.53 -12.08
C GLY A 256 -5.07 18.83 -11.34
N VAL A 257 -5.67 19.92 -11.80
CA VAL A 257 -5.62 21.24 -11.14
C VAL A 257 -6.86 21.43 -10.26
N LYS A 258 -7.35 20.34 -9.67
CA LYS A 258 -8.49 20.34 -8.73
C LYS A 258 -8.35 21.47 -7.73
N ASP A 259 -9.45 22.18 -7.55
CA ASP A 259 -9.57 23.32 -6.64
C ASP A 259 -8.65 24.51 -6.99
N GLY A 260 -8.09 24.56 -8.20
CA GLY A 260 -7.24 25.67 -8.66
C GLY A 260 -8.03 26.96 -8.88
N HIS A 261 -9.20 26.84 -9.52
CA HIS A 261 -10.09 27.95 -9.84
C HIS A 261 -11.56 27.59 -9.56
N PRO A 262 -11.93 27.22 -8.31
CA PRO A 262 -13.32 26.97 -7.97
C PRO A 262 -14.13 28.25 -8.16
N HIS A 263 -15.18 28.18 -8.94
CA HIS A 263 -16.03 29.33 -9.25
C HIS A 263 -17.50 28.94 -9.29
N SER A 264 -18.35 29.92 -9.04
CA SER A 264 -19.79 29.80 -9.27
C SER A 264 -20.06 29.79 -10.78
N PRO A 265 -21.12 29.09 -11.24
CA PRO A 265 -21.36 28.92 -12.68
C PRO A 265 -21.53 30.25 -13.47
N ASP A 266 -21.93 31.34 -12.83
CA ASP A 266 -22.07 32.68 -13.42
C ASP A 266 -20.73 33.36 -13.77
N ARG A 267 -19.60 32.87 -13.21
CA ARG A 267 -18.26 33.40 -13.47
C ARG A 267 -17.40 32.49 -14.34
N ALA A 268 -18.00 31.53 -15.04
CA ALA A 268 -17.30 30.51 -15.80
C ALA A 268 -16.31 31.08 -16.83
N ASP A 269 -16.72 32.08 -17.62
CA ASP A 269 -15.85 32.67 -18.66
C ASP A 269 -14.63 33.39 -18.08
N GLU A 270 -14.79 34.08 -16.94
CA GLU A 270 -13.69 34.77 -16.26
C GLU A 270 -12.69 33.76 -15.67
N ALA A 271 -13.21 32.74 -14.99
CA ALA A 271 -12.40 31.69 -14.39
C ALA A 271 -11.66 30.86 -15.44
N PHE A 272 -12.29 30.60 -16.59
CA PHE A 272 -11.67 29.89 -17.71
C PHE A 272 -10.48 30.67 -18.30
N ARG A 273 -10.63 31.98 -18.51
CA ARG A 273 -9.51 32.83 -18.99
C ARG A 273 -8.36 32.87 -17.98
N ALA A 274 -8.68 33.05 -16.71
CA ALA A 274 -7.68 33.02 -15.64
C ALA A 274 -6.94 31.67 -15.61
N PHE A 275 -7.66 30.56 -15.80
CA PHE A 275 -7.06 29.23 -15.89
C PHE A 275 -6.09 29.11 -17.08
N LEU A 276 -6.49 29.57 -18.28
CA LEU A 276 -5.64 29.54 -19.46
C LEU A 276 -4.34 30.36 -19.24
N ASP A 277 -4.46 31.57 -18.70
CA ASP A 277 -3.32 32.45 -18.42
C ASP A 277 -2.37 31.87 -17.36
N ASP A 278 -2.92 31.28 -16.29
CA ASP A 278 -2.12 30.65 -15.24
C ASP A 278 -1.30 29.47 -15.76
N HIS A 279 -1.83 28.77 -16.76
CA HIS A 279 -1.17 27.65 -17.41
C HIS A 279 -0.39 28.00 -18.69
N GLY A 280 -0.44 29.28 -19.12
CA GLY A 280 0.27 29.77 -20.30
C GLY A 280 -0.26 29.21 -21.62
N LEU A 281 -1.58 29.06 -21.77
CA LEU A 281 -2.23 28.67 -23.02
C LEU A 281 -3.05 29.84 -23.57
N SER A 282 -2.85 30.26 -24.81
CA SER A 282 -3.59 31.39 -25.39
C SER A 282 -4.90 30.93 -26.03
N GLU A 283 -5.98 31.71 -25.92
CA GLU A 283 -7.24 31.41 -26.64
C GLU A 283 -7.02 31.30 -28.15
N GLU A 284 -6.14 32.13 -28.72
CA GLU A 284 -5.78 32.10 -30.14
C GLU A 284 -5.28 30.72 -30.60
N ALA A 285 -4.42 30.07 -29.81
CA ALA A 285 -3.89 28.75 -30.14
C ALA A 285 -4.94 27.62 -30.03
N LEU A 286 -5.97 27.83 -29.20
CA LEU A 286 -7.09 26.90 -29.06
C LEU A 286 -8.10 27.10 -30.19
N ASP A 287 -8.34 28.34 -30.61
CA ASP A 287 -9.26 28.73 -31.68
C ASP A 287 -8.80 28.28 -33.08
N GLU A 288 -7.49 28.09 -33.29
CA GLU A 288 -6.95 27.55 -34.54
C GLU A 288 -7.42 26.11 -34.81
N GLU A 289 -7.48 25.27 -33.78
CA GLU A 289 -7.78 23.84 -33.88
C GLU A 289 -8.74 23.38 -32.76
N PRO A 290 -9.98 23.93 -32.69
CA PRO A 290 -10.83 23.81 -31.50
C PRO A 290 -11.34 22.39 -31.23
N ASP A 291 -11.30 21.51 -32.22
CA ASP A 291 -11.67 20.09 -32.10
C ASP A 291 -10.53 19.21 -31.56
N ASN A 292 -9.29 19.75 -31.49
CA ASN A 292 -8.11 19.02 -31.02
C ASN A 292 -7.77 19.31 -29.54
N TRP A 293 -8.53 20.22 -28.90
CA TRP A 293 -8.40 20.56 -27.50
C TRP A 293 -9.58 20.01 -26.70
N PHE A 294 -9.28 19.33 -25.60
CA PHE A 294 -10.25 18.68 -24.73
C PHE A 294 -10.07 19.13 -23.29
N PHE A 295 -11.18 19.42 -22.64
CA PHE A 295 -11.24 19.91 -21.27
C PHE A 295 -12.02 18.94 -20.41
N ASP A 296 -11.53 18.71 -19.20
CA ASP A 296 -12.31 18.07 -18.13
C ASP A 296 -12.91 19.16 -17.26
N ILE A 297 -14.23 19.34 -17.35
CA ILE A 297 -14.97 20.31 -16.53
C ILE A 297 -15.64 19.57 -15.38
N GLY A 298 -15.33 20.00 -14.16
CA GLY A 298 -15.95 19.51 -12.93
C GLY A 298 -17.15 20.36 -12.54
N VAL A 299 -18.22 19.70 -12.07
CA VAL A 299 -19.33 20.32 -11.35
C VAL A 299 -19.48 19.60 -10.03
N GLU A 300 -19.46 20.36 -8.94
CA GLU A 300 -19.59 19.84 -7.58
C GLU A 300 -20.84 20.41 -6.91
N ILE A 301 -21.61 19.51 -6.29
CA ILE A 301 -22.84 19.78 -5.56
C ILE A 301 -22.53 19.51 -4.10
N SER A 302 -22.65 20.56 -3.29
CA SER A 302 -22.31 20.54 -1.87
C SER A 302 -23.49 20.98 -1.03
N SER A 303 -23.57 20.47 0.20
CA SER A 303 -24.62 20.88 1.11
C SER A 303 -24.31 22.25 1.73
N THR A 304 -25.31 23.14 1.79
CA THR A 304 -25.16 24.44 2.45
C THR A 304 -25.20 24.33 3.97
N ASN A 305 -25.88 23.31 4.51
CA ASN A 305 -25.99 23.09 5.96
C ASN A 305 -24.71 22.50 6.56
N LYS A 306 -23.84 21.90 5.71
CA LYS A 306 -22.58 21.23 6.06
C LYS A 306 -22.70 20.02 6.99
N ASP A 307 -23.91 19.49 7.16
CA ASP A 307 -24.19 18.36 8.05
C ASP A 307 -24.43 17.05 7.27
N ASP A 308 -24.82 17.15 5.99
CA ASP A 308 -25.09 15.97 5.16
C ASP A 308 -24.05 15.78 4.05
N SER A 309 -23.78 14.50 3.77
CA SER A 309 -23.02 14.07 2.61
C SER A 309 -23.96 13.84 1.42
N ILE A 310 -23.62 14.44 0.28
CA ILE A 310 -24.37 14.32 -0.96
C ILE A 310 -23.76 13.21 -1.84
N ALA A 311 -24.61 12.34 -2.37
CA ALA A 311 -24.19 11.23 -3.22
C ALA A 311 -25.13 11.00 -4.41
N TRP A 312 -24.58 10.44 -5.48
CA TRP A 312 -25.33 10.15 -6.71
C TRP A 312 -26.26 8.94 -6.57
N ARG A 313 -27.47 9.06 -7.10
CA ARG A 313 -28.41 7.95 -7.21
C ARG A 313 -28.07 7.08 -8.42
N THR A 314 -28.02 5.76 -8.22
CA THR A 314 -27.73 4.78 -9.27
C THR A 314 -28.75 4.84 -10.40
N ASP A 315 -30.03 5.09 -10.09
CA ASP A 315 -31.11 5.19 -11.07
C ASP A 315 -31.06 6.48 -11.92
N SER A 316 -30.23 7.44 -11.52
CA SER A 316 -30.14 8.77 -12.13
C SER A 316 -29.01 8.92 -13.14
N HIS A 317 -28.12 7.94 -13.27
CA HIS A 317 -26.97 8.01 -14.19
C HIS A 317 -27.36 8.28 -15.65
N PHE A 318 -28.46 7.70 -16.11
CA PHE A 318 -28.93 7.94 -17.49
C PHE A 318 -29.53 9.34 -17.65
N HIS A 319 -30.13 9.89 -16.60
CA HIS A 319 -30.63 11.26 -16.58
C HIS A 319 -29.48 12.25 -16.62
N LEU A 320 -28.37 11.99 -15.93
CA LEU A 320 -27.15 12.82 -16.04
C LEU A 320 -26.65 12.89 -17.49
N LEU A 321 -26.57 11.76 -18.20
CA LEU A 321 -26.16 11.80 -19.62
C LEU A 321 -27.16 12.55 -20.50
N HIS A 322 -28.46 12.41 -20.23
CA HIS A 322 -29.48 13.02 -21.06
C HIS A 322 -29.64 14.52 -20.81
N GLU A 323 -29.89 14.89 -19.55
CA GLU A 323 -30.26 16.23 -19.13
C GLU A 323 -29.03 17.12 -18.93
N VAL A 324 -27.91 16.57 -18.43
CA VAL A 324 -26.67 17.33 -18.18
C VAL A 324 -25.71 17.27 -19.38
N CYS A 325 -25.47 16.09 -19.95
CA CYS A 325 -24.55 15.94 -21.08
C CYS A 325 -25.21 16.17 -22.46
N GLY A 326 -26.54 16.31 -22.52
CA GLY A 326 -27.26 16.56 -23.77
C GLY A 326 -27.19 15.40 -24.78
N ILE A 327 -27.02 14.17 -24.29
CA ILE A 327 -27.04 12.96 -25.12
C ILE A 327 -28.49 12.50 -25.30
N ASP A 328 -28.85 12.06 -26.51
CA ASP A 328 -30.19 11.57 -26.80
C ASP A 328 -30.64 10.46 -25.83
N HIS A 329 -31.91 10.49 -25.44
CA HIS A 329 -32.46 9.63 -24.39
C HIS A 329 -32.28 8.13 -24.69
N ILE A 330 -32.41 7.70 -25.95
CA ILE A 330 -32.21 6.29 -26.35
C ILE A 330 -30.75 5.91 -26.14
N HIS A 331 -29.82 6.77 -26.56
CA HIS A 331 -28.39 6.55 -26.39
C HIS A 331 -27.98 6.55 -24.92
N SER A 332 -28.51 7.47 -24.11
CA SER A 332 -28.24 7.55 -22.67
C SER A 332 -28.64 6.26 -21.96
N LYS A 333 -29.88 5.77 -22.18
CA LYS A 333 -30.34 4.49 -21.60
C LYS A 333 -29.50 3.30 -22.05
N ARG A 334 -29.13 3.25 -23.33
CA ARG A 334 -28.28 2.17 -23.88
C ARG A 334 -26.89 2.18 -23.25
N LEU A 335 -26.27 3.36 -23.13
CA LEU A 335 -24.93 3.53 -22.58
C LEU A 335 -24.86 3.12 -21.11
N THR A 336 -25.84 3.50 -20.28
CA THR A 336 -25.89 3.17 -18.84
C THR A 336 -26.57 1.83 -18.54
N SER A 337 -26.75 0.98 -19.55
CA SER A 337 -27.23 -0.39 -19.33
C SER A 337 -26.08 -1.27 -18.85
N MET A 338 -26.37 -2.27 -18.00
CA MET A 338 -25.34 -3.22 -17.54
C MET A 338 -24.78 -4.12 -18.66
N GLY A 339 -25.42 -4.12 -19.84
CA GLY A 339 -24.91 -4.74 -21.05
C GLY A 339 -23.81 -3.95 -21.77
N SER A 340 -23.66 -2.65 -21.46
CA SER A 340 -22.66 -1.78 -22.08
C SER A 340 -21.26 -2.06 -21.55
N THR A 341 -20.27 -2.14 -22.44
CA THR A 341 -18.84 -2.20 -22.05
C THR A 341 -18.26 -0.82 -21.71
N LEU A 342 -19.03 0.23 -21.95
CA LEU A 342 -18.60 1.61 -21.77
C LEU A 342 -19.13 2.23 -20.47
N TYR A 343 -19.81 1.44 -19.63
CA TYR A 343 -20.40 1.89 -18.39
C TYR A 343 -19.90 1.06 -17.21
N TYR A 344 -19.45 1.77 -16.18
CA TYR A 344 -18.96 1.22 -14.94
C TYR A 344 -19.72 1.86 -13.79
N ARG A 345 -20.27 1.04 -12.89
CA ARG A 345 -20.90 1.49 -11.64
C ARG A 345 -19.90 1.43 -10.50
N ASP A 346 -19.81 2.51 -9.77
CA ASP A 346 -18.92 2.68 -8.63
C ASP A 346 -19.79 2.80 -7.37
N PHE A 347 -20.30 1.67 -6.88
CA PHE A 347 -21.16 1.62 -5.68
C PHE A 347 -20.47 2.27 -4.48
N THR A 348 -21.22 3.07 -3.74
CA THR A 348 -20.68 3.86 -2.63
C THR A 348 -21.10 3.25 -1.31
N SER A 349 -20.15 3.00 -0.41
CA SER A 349 -20.45 2.44 0.92
C SER A 349 -21.28 1.15 0.87
N HIS A 350 -21.13 0.33 -0.19
CA HIS A 350 -21.92 -0.88 -0.47
C HIS A 350 -23.43 -0.67 -0.67
N LEU A 351 -23.92 0.57 -0.78
CA LEU A 351 -25.29 0.87 -1.13
C LEU A 351 -25.52 0.62 -2.62
N VAL A 352 -26.58 -0.10 -2.98
CA VAL A 352 -26.86 -0.45 -4.39
C VAL A 352 -27.54 0.71 -5.13
N ASP A 353 -28.39 1.46 -4.43
CA ASP A 353 -29.11 2.60 -4.99
C ASP A 353 -28.30 3.91 -4.99
N VAL A 354 -27.12 3.91 -4.35
CA VAL A 354 -26.19 5.03 -4.31
C VAL A 354 -24.86 4.62 -4.92
N ALA A 355 -24.52 5.20 -6.07
CA ALA A 355 -23.31 4.88 -6.79
C ALA A 355 -22.85 6.07 -7.61
N GLY A 356 -21.54 6.23 -7.74
CA GLY A 356 -20.98 6.97 -8.86
C GLY A 356 -20.98 6.13 -10.14
N CYS A 357 -20.51 6.71 -11.24
CA CYS A 357 -20.26 5.96 -12.47
C CYS A 357 -19.18 6.56 -13.36
N ARG A 358 -18.71 5.73 -14.30
CA ARG A 358 -17.90 6.16 -15.44
C ARG A 358 -18.58 5.71 -16.71
N VAL A 359 -18.74 6.63 -17.65
CA VAL A 359 -19.31 6.39 -18.96
C VAL A 359 -18.36 6.92 -20.02
N ASP A 360 -17.93 6.04 -20.93
CA ASP A 360 -17.31 6.42 -22.20
C ASP A 360 -18.37 6.45 -23.30
N THR A 361 -18.36 7.45 -24.17
CA THR A 361 -19.41 7.60 -25.21
C THR A 361 -19.05 6.94 -26.53
N GLY A 362 -17.80 6.49 -26.68
CA GLY A 362 -17.29 5.85 -27.89
C GLY A 362 -17.19 6.82 -29.08
N VAL A 363 -17.65 6.39 -30.26
CA VAL A 363 -17.63 7.17 -31.51
C VAL A 363 -19.04 7.38 -32.07
N GLY A 364 -19.24 8.46 -32.81
CA GLY A 364 -20.47 8.72 -33.55
C GLY A 364 -21.59 9.38 -32.71
N PRO A 365 -22.87 9.11 -33.02
CA PRO A 365 -24.02 9.84 -32.45
C PRO A 365 -24.14 9.76 -30.91
N ALA A 366 -23.54 8.75 -30.30
CA ALA A 366 -23.54 8.54 -28.85
C ALA A 366 -22.76 9.63 -28.07
N ARG A 367 -21.96 10.47 -28.74
CA ARG A 367 -21.29 11.64 -28.14
C ARG A 367 -22.25 12.82 -27.88
N GLY A 368 -23.45 12.78 -28.45
CA GLY A 368 -24.43 13.86 -28.32
C GLY A 368 -23.99 15.16 -28.99
N ARG A 369 -24.78 16.21 -28.81
CA ARG A 369 -24.55 17.53 -29.44
C ARG A 369 -23.29 18.25 -28.96
N LEU A 370 -22.85 17.95 -27.74
CA LEU A 370 -21.66 18.56 -27.11
C LEU A 370 -20.38 17.77 -27.40
N GLY A 371 -20.48 16.67 -28.14
CA GLY A 371 -19.32 15.86 -28.48
C GLY A 371 -18.65 15.20 -27.26
N ILE A 372 -19.38 14.94 -26.17
CA ILE A 372 -18.84 14.40 -24.90
C ILE A 372 -18.08 13.10 -25.16
N LEU A 373 -16.87 12.97 -24.62
CA LEU A 373 -16.02 11.78 -24.77
C LEU A 373 -16.17 10.85 -23.57
N ARG A 374 -16.25 11.44 -22.38
CA ARG A 374 -16.26 10.71 -21.11
C ARG A 374 -17.02 11.51 -20.05
N MET A 375 -17.75 10.81 -19.21
CA MET A 375 -18.38 11.35 -18.01
C MET A 375 -17.96 10.49 -16.81
N GLN A 376 -17.61 11.12 -15.70
CA GLN A 376 -17.34 10.45 -14.44
C GLN A 376 -18.05 11.14 -13.29
N ALA A 377 -19.00 10.46 -12.67
CA ALA A 377 -19.69 10.89 -11.45
C ALA A 377 -19.12 10.14 -10.23
N TYR A 378 -18.76 10.87 -9.18
CA TYR A 378 -18.15 10.31 -7.96
C TYR A 378 -18.35 11.27 -6.76
N GLN A 379 -17.83 10.90 -5.59
CA GLN A 379 -17.91 11.70 -4.36
C GLN A 379 -16.54 12.21 -3.87
N SER A 380 -16.50 13.39 -3.26
CA SER A 380 -15.25 14.09 -2.89
C SER A 380 -14.44 13.38 -1.79
N ASP A 381 -15.10 12.57 -0.95
CA ASP A 381 -14.46 11.76 0.10
C ASP A 381 -13.45 10.73 -0.39
N LYS A 382 -13.43 10.43 -1.70
CA LYS A 382 -12.39 9.58 -2.32
C LYS A 382 -10.97 10.10 -2.02
N SER A 383 -10.83 11.41 -1.81
CA SER A 383 -9.56 12.07 -1.48
C SER A 383 -8.93 11.55 -0.18
N LEU A 384 -9.74 11.12 0.80
CA LEU A 384 -9.28 10.64 2.11
C LEU A 384 -8.58 9.28 2.04
N THR A 385 -8.94 8.46 1.06
CA THR A 385 -8.33 7.13 0.83
C THR A 385 -7.46 7.10 -0.43
N ALA A 386 -7.47 8.15 -1.25
CA ALA A 386 -6.67 8.24 -2.46
C ALA A 386 -5.17 8.21 -2.15
N ASN A 387 -4.45 7.31 -2.83
CA ASN A 387 -3.00 7.26 -2.79
C ASN A 387 -2.48 6.75 -4.13
N PRO A 388 -2.12 7.66 -5.06
CA PRO A 388 -1.59 7.28 -6.38
C PRO A 388 -0.30 6.43 -6.31
N ALA A 389 0.40 6.43 -5.18
CA ALA A 389 1.62 5.65 -4.96
C ALA A 389 1.37 4.22 -4.46
N GLU A 390 0.12 3.78 -4.26
CA GLU A 390 -0.21 2.37 -3.95
C GLU A 390 0.31 1.40 -5.04
N GLY A 391 0.47 1.89 -6.28
CA GLY A 391 0.99 1.10 -7.40
C GLY A 391 -0.01 0.05 -7.92
N ASN A 392 0.40 -0.74 -8.91
CA ASN A 392 -0.37 -1.88 -9.47
C ASN A 392 -1.79 -1.56 -9.98
N GLY A 393 -2.08 -0.31 -10.32
CA GLY A 393 -3.40 0.10 -10.84
C GLY A 393 -4.43 0.42 -9.76
N PHE A 394 -4.06 0.39 -8.48
CA PHE A 394 -4.91 0.88 -7.39
C PHE A 394 -4.64 2.36 -7.14
N HIS A 395 -5.71 3.14 -7.04
CA HIS A 395 -5.66 4.59 -6.83
C HIS A 395 -6.10 5.01 -5.42
N ALA A 396 -6.63 4.07 -4.63
CA ALA A 396 -7.00 4.24 -3.24
C ALA A 396 -6.33 3.17 -2.38
N LYS A 397 -6.33 3.37 -1.05
CA LYS A 397 -5.84 2.41 -0.06
C LYS A 397 -6.41 1.02 -0.34
N HIS A 398 -5.53 0.03 -0.42
CA HIS A 398 -5.91 -1.32 -0.83
C HIS A 398 -5.19 -2.38 0.01
N THR A 399 -5.82 -3.53 0.23
CA THR A 399 -5.18 -4.70 0.83
C THR A 399 -5.47 -6.00 0.08
N THR A 400 -4.52 -6.93 0.09
CA THR A 400 -4.68 -8.28 -0.49
C THR A 400 -4.93 -9.33 0.59
N LEU A 401 -5.47 -10.49 0.20
CA LEU A 401 -5.67 -11.61 1.12
C LEU A 401 -4.34 -12.09 1.76
N SER A 402 -3.26 -12.13 0.99
CA SER A 402 -1.92 -12.43 1.54
C SER A 402 -1.43 -11.39 2.52
N GLN A 403 -1.62 -10.10 2.25
CA GLN A 403 -1.21 -9.06 3.20
C GLN A 403 -1.97 -9.18 4.52
N LEU A 404 -3.27 -9.48 4.45
CA LEU A 404 -4.12 -9.72 5.60
C LEU A 404 -3.64 -10.94 6.40
N ILE A 405 -3.40 -12.08 5.75
CA ILE A 405 -3.03 -13.36 6.39
C ILE A 405 -1.55 -13.39 6.83
N ASP A 406 -0.59 -13.15 5.93
CA ASP A 406 0.84 -13.44 6.12
C ASP A 406 1.50 -12.51 7.13
N LYS A 407 0.98 -11.29 7.23
CA LYS A 407 1.41 -10.32 8.23
C LYS A 407 0.61 -10.45 9.53
N ASN A 408 -0.46 -11.25 9.54
CA ASN A 408 -1.45 -11.31 10.62
C ASN A 408 -1.83 -9.89 11.07
N ASN A 409 -2.12 -9.03 10.09
CA ASN A 409 -1.99 -7.59 10.27
C ASN A 409 -3.35 -6.88 10.11
N PRO A 410 -4.07 -6.65 11.21
CA PRO A 410 -5.27 -5.83 11.18
C PRO A 410 -4.96 -4.35 10.97
N ALA A 411 -3.69 -3.91 10.87
CA ALA A 411 -3.37 -2.48 10.76
C ALA A 411 -3.98 -1.80 9.53
N PHE A 412 -4.29 -2.54 8.46
CA PHE A 412 -5.07 -1.98 7.35
C PHE A 412 -6.48 -1.62 7.83
N PHE A 413 -7.19 -2.54 8.48
CA PHE A 413 -8.51 -2.28 9.05
C PHE A 413 -8.45 -1.20 10.13
N ASP A 414 -7.46 -1.22 11.02
CA ASP A 414 -7.29 -0.19 12.05
C ASP A 414 -7.05 1.20 11.42
N GLY A 415 -6.28 1.26 10.34
CA GLY A 415 -6.00 2.50 9.61
C GLY A 415 -7.24 3.05 8.92
N ILE A 416 -7.98 2.21 8.20
CA ILE A 416 -9.22 2.61 7.52
C ILE A 416 -10.31 2.98 8.53
N TYR A 417 -10.49 2.18 9.59
CA TYR A 417 -11.40 2.48 10.70
C TYR A 417 -11.14 3.88 11.26
N LYS A 418 -9.88 4.19 11.59
CA LYS A 418 -9.51 5.50 12.13
C LYS A 418 -9.77 6.65 11.16
N ILE A 419 -9.56 6.45 9.86
CA ILE A 419 -9.87 7.48 8.86
C ILE A 419 -11.36 7.79 8.91
N TYR A 420 -12.22 6.77 8.89
CA TYR A 420 -13.67 6.96 8.88
C TYR A 420 -14.22 7.48 10.21
N GLU A 421 -13.81 6.91 11.34
CA GLU A 421 -14.20 7.39 12.67
C GLU A 421 -13.79 8.85 12.90
N ASN A 422 -12.56 9.22 12.54
CA ASN A 422 -12.12 10.61 12.65
C ASN A 422 -12.89 11.53 11.68
N SER A 423 -13.26 11.04 10.49
CA SER A 423 -14.04 11.84 9.53
C SER A 423 -15.43 12.17 10.08
N GLU A 424 -16.08 11.20 10.72
CA GLU A 424 -17.33 11.44 11.45
C GLU A 424 -17.15 12.46 12.58
N GLN A 425 -16.16 12.25 13.46
CA GLN A 425 -15.92 13.10 14.63
C GLN A 425 -15.58 14.55 14.26
N GLN A 426 -14.96 14.75 13.09
CA GLN A 426 -14.61 16.08 12.58
C GLN A 426 -15.71 16.68 11.68
N GLY A 427 -16.84 15.99 11.48
CA GLY A 427 -17.93 16.47 10.62
C GLY A 427 -17.52 16.61 9.16
N ILE A 428 -16.64 15.74 8.65
CA ILE A 428 -16.20 15.79 7.26
C ILE A 428 -17.31 15.28 6.34
N ILE A 429 -17.92 16.17 5.57
CA ILE A 429 -18.94 15.79 4.58
C ILE A 429 -18.33 15.39 3.23
N SER A 430 -19.09 14.60 2.48
CA SER A 430 -18.80 14.24 1.10
C SER A 430 -19.72 14.98 0.13
N ASN A 431 -19.17 15.47 -0.97
CA ASN A 431 -19.90 16.20 -2.01
C ASN A 431 -20.05 15.33 -3.26
N ALA A 432 -21.15 15.49 -3.99
CA ALA A 432 -21.36 14.82 -5.27
C ALA A 432 -20.68 15.62 -6.39
N ARG A 433 -19.82 14.97 -7.17
CA ARG A 433 -19.06 15.61 -8.24
C ARG A 433 -19.20 14.85 -9.56
N ILE A 434 -19.40 15.60 -10.64
CA ILE A 434 -19.41 15.09 -12.03
C ILE A 434 -18.30 15.78 -12.82
N GLU A 435 -17.46 14.99 -13.48
CA GLU A 435 -16.42 15.44 -14.41
C GLU A 435 -16.80 15.02 -15.82
N VAL A 436 -16.79 15.97 -16.75
CA VAL A 436 -17.14 15.73 -18.15
C VAL A 436 -15.99 16.15 -19.05
N ARG A 437 -15.56 15.23 -19.92
CA ARG A 437 -14.58 15.48 -20.98
C ARG A 437 -15.27 15.90 -22.26
N LEU A 438 -15.00 17.12 -22.73
CA LEU A 438 -15.59 17.68 -23.94
C LEU A 438 -14.56 18.48 -24.77
N PRO A 439 -14.80 18.63 -26.08
CA PRO A 439 -13.99 19.50 -26.93
C PRO A 439 -14.14 20.98 -26.54
N TYR A 440 -13.06 21.75 -26.70
CA TYR A 440 -13.02 23.20 -26.51
C TYR A 440 -14.14 23.92 -27.27
N ALA A 441 -14.40 23.49 -28.51
CA ALA A 441 -15.46 24.02 -29.37
C ALA A 441 -16.85 24.13 -28.70
N PHE A 442 -17.13 23.28 -27.69
CA PHE A 442 -18.44 23.18 -27.04
C PHE A 442 -18.43 23.59 -25.56
N GLN A 443 -17.31 24.08 -25.02
CA GLN A 443 -17.19 24.34 -23.59
C GLN A 443 -18.22 25.35 -23.06
N HIS A 444 -18.48 26.42 -23.83
CA HIS A 444 -19.39 27.50 -23.45
C HIS A 444 -20.83 27.02 -23.36
N LEU A 445 -21.22 26.03 -24.17
CA LEU A 445 -22.55 25.43 -24.11
C LEU A 445 -22.74 24.62 -22.83
N PHE A 446 -21.69 23.96 -22.34
CA PHE A 446 -21.74 23.23 -21.08
C PHE A 446 -21.83 24.17 -19.87
N TYR A 447 -21.33 25.41 -19.99
CA TYR A 447 -21.48 26.41 -18.92
C TYR A 447 -22.95 26.71 -18.59
N GLY A 448 -23.83 26.78 -19.59
CA GLY A 448 -25.26 27.01 -19.36
C GLY A 448 -25.97 25.87 -18.62
N VAL A 449 -25.59 24.62 -18.87
CA VAL A 449 -26.34 23.44 -18.41
C VAL A 449 -26.36 23.28 -16.88
N GLY A 450 -25.35 23.80 -16.17
CA GLY A 450 -25.27 23.68 -14.71
C GLY A 450 -26.20 24.63 -13.93
N ASN A 451 -26.65 25.72 -14.55
CA ASN A 451 -27.45 26.76 -13.89
C ASN A 451 -28.96 26.52 -13.95
N GLU A 452 -29.43 25.81 -14.97
CA GLU A 452 -30.86 25.54 -15.18
C GLU A 452 -31.31 24.21 -14.55
N ALA A 453 -30.36 23.41 -14.08
CA ALA A 453 -30.60 22.08 -13.53
C ALA A 453 -30.98 22.12 -12.04
N ASP A 454 -32.08 21.46 -11.68
CA ASP A 454 -32.42 21.15 -10.29
C ASP A 454 -31.71 19.85 -9.88
N TRP A 455 -30.55 19.98 -9.24
CA TRP A 455 -29.65 18.86 -8.93
C TRP A 455 -30.25 17.87 -7.92
N ARG A 456 -31.27 18.28 -7.16
CA ARG A 456 -32.01 17.44 -6.20
C ARG A 456 -32.55 16.16 -6.84
N ARG A 457 -32.90 16.22 -8.13
CA ARG A 457 -33.46 15.09 -8.89
C ARG A 457 -32.58 13.84 -8.89
N TRP A 458 -31.25 14.00 -8.77
CA TRP A 458 -30.29 12.92 -9.06
C TRP A 458 -29.43 12.50 -7.88
N VAL A 459 -29.64 13.10 -6.71
CA VAL A 459 -28.79 12.89 -5.53
C VAL A 459 -29.62 12.48 -4.31
N VAL A 460 -28.92 11.94 -3.32
CA VAL A 460 -29.38 11.74 -1.95
C VAL A 460 -28.55 12.61 -1.00
N ALA A 461 -29.13 13.03 0.12
CA ALA A 461 -28.43 13.66 1.23
C ALA A 461 -28.50 12.77 2.46
N ILE A 462 -27.34 12.30 2.92
CA ILE A 462 -27.21 11.34 4.02
C ILE A 462 -26.48 12.05 5.17
N PRO A 463 -27.02 12.02 6.41
CA PRO A 463 -26.36 12.62 7.57
C PRO A 463 -24.91 12.15 7.72
N CYS A 464 -24.00 13.06 8.06
CA CYS A 464 -22.56 12.76 8.20
C CYS A 464 -22.30 11.54 9.10
N GLU A 465 -23.05 11.44 10.20
CA GLU A 465 -23.00 10.33 11.14
C GLU A 465 -23.30 8.98 10.49
N ALA A 466 -24.40 8.89 9.73
CA ALA A 466 -24.76 7.69 9.00
C ALA A 466 -23.80 7.39 7.84
N TRP A 467 -23.34 8.43 7.13
CA TRP A 467 -22.43 8.30 5.99
C TRP A 467 -21.10 7.64 6.37
N TRP A 468 -20.55 7.99 7.53
CA TRP A 468 -19.35 7.34 8.04
C TRP A 468 -19.65 6.07 8.83
N GLY A 469 -20.75 6.05 9.58
CA GLY A 469 -21.32 4.88 10.28
C GLY A 469 -21.36 3.64 9.41
N ILE A 470 -21.96 3.76 8.23
CA ILE A 470 -22.11 2.68 7.26
C ILE A 470 -20.78 2.18 6.68
N ARG A 471 -19.65 2.86 6.95
CA ARG A 471 -18.31 2.46 6.49
C ARG A 471 -17.44 1.89 7.61
N TYR A 472 -17.34 2.55 8.76
CA TYR A 472 -16.45 2.08 9.82
C TYR A 472 -17.03 0.88 10.58
N LEU A 473 -18.35 0.80 10.76
CA LEU A 473 -18.98 -0.33 11.45
C LEU A 473 -18.76 -1.66 10.70
N PRO A 474 -18.89 -1.72 9.36
CA PRO A 474 -18.49 -2.91 8.61
C PRO A 474 -17.00 -3.27 8.75
N ILE A 475 -16.09 -2.30 8.77
CA ILE A 475 -14.66 -2.57 8.99
C ILE A 475 -14.41 -3.24 10.36
N VAL A 476 -15.16 -2.86 11.40
CA VAL A 476 -15.11 -3.54 12.71
C VAL A 476 -15.50 -5.00 12.56
N ALA A 477 -16.62 -5.30 11.89
CA ALA A 477 -17.05 -6.69 11.66
C ALA A 477 -16.01 -7.50 10.85
N TYR A 478 -15.43 -6.90 9.80
CA TYR A 478 -14.40 -7.54 8.97
C TYR A 478 -13.17 -7.89 9.81
N LYS A 479 -12.72 -6.94 10.65
CA LYS A 479 -11.62 -7.15 11.58
C LYS A 479 -11.94 -8.25 12.60
N MET A 480 -13.15 -8.29 13.16
CA MET A 480 -13.58 -9.33 14.10
C MET A 480 -13.51 -10.72 13.46
N VAL A 481 -14.02 -10.88 12.23
CA VAL A 481 -13.92 -12.14 11.49
C VAL A 481 -12.46 -12.55 11.28
N ALA A 482 -11.60 -11.62 10.84
CA ALA A 482 -10.19 -11.89 10.63
C ALA A 482 -9.50 -12.34 11.94
N ASP A 483 -9.72 -11.60 13.04
CA ASP A 483 -9.11 -11.90 14.34
C ASP A 483 -9.59 -13.25 14.92
N LEU A 484 -10.85 -13.61 14.71
CA LEU A 484 -11.39 -14.92 15.13
C LEU A 484 -10.70 -16.05 14.36
N GLN A 485 -10.57 -15.91 13.03
CA GLN A 485 -9.88 -16.90 12.23
C GLN A 485 -8.39 -17.00 12.58
N PHE A 486 -7.69 -15.88 12.78
CA PHE A 486 -6.26 -15.88 13.11
C PHE A 486 -5.93 -16.51 14.46
N ARG A 487 -6.86 -16.43 15.42
CA ARG A 487 -6.75 -17.09 16.73
C ARG A 487 -7.12 -18.58 16.70
N ALA A 488 -7.74 -19.06 15.63
CA ALA A 488 -8.17 -20.44 15.51
C ALA A 488 -7.04 -21.41 15.14
N SER A 489 -7.31 -22.71 15.27
CA SER A 489 -6.33 -23.76 14.94
C SER A 489 -5.99 -23.79 13.45
N PRO A 490 -4.83 -24.35 13.05
CA PRO A 490 -4.46 -24.52 11.63
C PRO A 490 -5.53 -25.21 10.78
N VAL A 491 -6.25 -26.19 11.35
CA VAL A 491 -7.35 -26.91 10.67
C VAL A 491 -8.48 -25.94 10.28
N VAL A 492 -8.83 -25.03 11.19
CA VAL A 492 -9.89 -24.04 10.96
C VAL A 492 -9.40 -22.96 9.98
N ARG A 493 -8.16 -22.49 10.15
CA ARG A 493 -7.53 -21.48 9.28
C ARG A 493 -7.32 -21.94 7.84
N THR A 494 -7.24 -23.25 7.63
CA THR A 494 -7.13 -23.86 6.30
C THR A 494 -8.47 -24.38 5.78
N ASN A 495 -9.57 -24.17 6.49
CA ASN A 495 -10.90 -24.48 5.98
C ASN A 495 -11.21 -23.54 4.80
N LEU A 496 -11.51 -24.13 3.64
CA LEU A 496 -11.74 -23.36 2.42
C LEU A 496 -12.91 -22.37 2.55
N ARG A 497 -13.95 -22.68 3.33
CA ARG A 497 -15.09 -21.78 3.59
C ARG A 497 -14.72 -20.61 4.49
N ALA A 498 -13.81 -20.84 5.44
CA ALA A 498 -13.26 -19.79 6.29
C ALA A 498 -12.36 -18.84 5.48
N VAL A 499 -11.44 -19.39 4.68
CA VAL A 499 -10.55 -18.58 3.84
C VAL A 499 -11.31 -17.85 2.73
N THR A 500 -12.38 -18.46 2.19
CA THR A 500 -13.27 -17.77 1.24
C THR A 500 -13.96 -16.58 1.90
N LEU A 501 -14.36 -16.68 3.18
CA LEU A 501 -14.89 -15.53 3.91
C LEU A 501 -13.83 -14.44 4.08
N LEU A 502 -12.56 -14.79 4.38
CA LEU A 502 -11.46 -13.81 4.44
C LEU A 502 -11.25 -13.10 3.11
N ALA A 503 -11.33 -13.84 2.00
CA ALA A 503 -11.27 -13.26 0.66
C ALA A 503 -12.45 -12.30 0.43
N GLY A 504 -13.66 -12.69 0.85
CA GLY A 504 -14.87 -11.87 0.79
C GLY A 504 -14.75 -10.56 1.56
N ILE A 505 -14.33 -10.59 2.83
CA ILE A 505 -14.17 -9.37 3.63
C ILE A 505 -13.02 -8.48 3.14
N THR A 506 -11.98 -9.07 2.53
CA THR A 506 -10.89 -8.32 1.89
C THR A 506 -11.44 -7.54 0.70
N TRP A 507 -12.24 -8.20 -0.14
CA TRP A 507 -12.90 -7.58 -1.28
C TRP A 507 -13.89 -6.49 -0.83
N LEU A 508 -14.71 -6.77 0.19
CA LEU A 508 -15.65 -5.81 0.77
C LEU A 508 -14.94 -4.57 1.33
N ALA A 509 -13.84 -4.75 2.07
CA ALA A 509 -13.10 -3.64 2.65
C ALA A 509 -12.51 -2.71 1.58
N ASN A 510 -12.03 -3.27 0.46
CA ASN A 510 -11.54 -2.47 -0.65
C ASN A 510 -12.67 -1.77 -1.42
N SER A 511 -13.85 -2.41 -1.53
CA SER A 511 -14.99 -1.87 -2.29
C SER A 511 -15.84 -0.86 -1.52
N LEU A 512 -15.54 -0.59 -0.24
CA LEU A 512 -16.22 0.46 0.53
C LEU A 512 -15.94 1.86 -0.02
N HIS A 513 -14.73 2.09 -0.53
CA HIS A 513 -14.22 3.40 -0.97
C HIS A 513 -13.59 3.38 -2.36
N ALA A 514 -13.61 2.24 -3.05
CA ALA A 514 -13.11 2.10 -4.41
C ALA A 514 -14.04 1.24 -5.27
N THR A 515 -13.88 1.34 -6.59
CA THR A 515 -14.61 0.49 -7.54
C THR A 515 -14.47 -0.98 -7.17
N PRO A 516 -15.58 -1.74 -7.06
CA PRO A 516 -15.53 -3.16 -6.82
C PRO A 516 -14.76 -3.91 -7.92
N ASP A 517 -13.82 -4.80 -7.53
CA ASP A 517 -13.09 -5.60 -8.50
C ASP A 517 -14.00 -6.67 -9.10
N THR A 518 -14.16 -6.60 -10.42
CA THR A 518 -14.97 -7.52 -11.23
C THR A 518 -14.12 -8.30 -12.24
N GLY A 519 -12.83 -8.49 -11.97
CA GLY A 519 -11.96 -9.40 -12.71
C GLY A 519 -12.42 -10.88 -12.61
N PRO A 520 -11.94 -11.79 -13.48
CA PRO A 520 -12.44 -13.17 -13.55
C PRO A 520 -12.41 -13.92 -12.21
N SER A 521 -11.32 -13.81 -11.46
CA SER A 521 -11.18 -14.44 -10.14
C SER A 521 -12.11 -13.82 -9.10
N SER A 522 -12.32 -12.51 -9.15
CA SER A 522 -13.23 -11.80 -8.26
C SER A 522 -14.70 -12.11 -8.60
N ARG A 523 -15.06 -12.28 -9.88
CA ARG A 523 -16.39 -12.81 -10.26
C ARG A 523 -16.65 -14.21 -9.70
N GLN A 524 -15.64 -15.07 -9.69
CA GLN A 524 -15.77 -16.40 -9.05
C GLN A 524 -15.91 -16.28 -7.53
N LEU A 525 -15.22 -15.34 -6.89
CA LEU A 525 -15.43 -15.06 -5.47
C LEU A 525 -16.88 -14.63 -5.22
N LEU A 526 -17.37 -13.63 -5.97
CA LEU A 526 -18.73 -13.12 -5.85
C LEU A 526 -19.80 -14.19 -6.12
N SER A 527 -19.59 -15.11 -7.06
CA SER A 527 -20.51 -16.23 -7.29
C SER A 527 -20.60 -17.21 -6.12
N VAL A 528 -19.57 -17.28 -5.28
CA VAL A 528 -19.54 -18.11 -4.08
C VAL A 528 -20.11 -17.39 -2.87
N VAL A 529 -19.82 -16.09 -2.72
CA VAL A 529 -20.12 -15.32 -1.50
C VAL A 529 -21.35 -14.44 -1.57
N LEU A 530 -21.94 -14.16 -2.72
CA LEU A 530 -23.16 -13.36 -2.83
C LEU A 530 -24.43 -14.23 -2.91
N PRO A 531 -25.61 -13.69 -2.50
CA PRO A 531 -26.90 -14.30 -2.80
C PRO A 531 -27.06 -14.56 -4.29
N ARG A 532 -27.83 -15.59 -4.63
CA ARG A 532 -28.02 -16.01 -6.03
C ARG A 532 -29.49 -16.10 -6.38
N VAL A 533 -29.83 -15.62 -7.57
CA VAL A 533 -31.18 -15.65 -8.12
C VAL A 533 -31.14 -16.24 -9.53
N PRO A 534 -32.25 -16.77 -10.06
CA PRO A 534 -32.31 -17.21 -11.44
C PRO A 534 -31.94 -16.06 -12.39
N ARG A 535 -31.14 -16.34 -13.43
CA ARG A 535 -30.65 -15.34 -14.38
C ARG A 535 -31.78 -14.53 -15.04
N ARG A 536 -32.93 -15.14 -15.30
CA ARG A 536 -34.09 -14.44 -15.88
C ARG A 536 -34.74 -13.42 -14.93
N ASP A 537 -34.56 -13.61 -13.62
CA ASP A 537 -35.24 -12.82 -12.57
C ASP A 537 -34.36 -11.68 -12.02
N ILE A 538 -33.08 -11.60 -12.41
CA ILE A 538 -32.18 -10.55 -11.92
C ILE A 538 -32.47 -9.19 -12.58
N ASP A 539 -32.74 -8.17 -11.77
CA ASP A 539 -32.79 -6.78 -12.21
C ASP A 539 -31.38 -6.27 -12.56
N ASP A 540 -31.26 -5.43 -13.59
CA ASP A 540 -29.99 -4.78 -13.96
C ASP A 540 -29.38 -4.01 -12.77
N ARG A 541 -30.24 -3.39 -11.95
CA ARG A 541 -29.84 -2.67 -10.73
C ARG A 541 -29.10 -3.57 -9.75
N ASN A 542 -29.50 -4.84 -9.65
CA ASN A 542 -28.96 -5.82 -8.72
C ASN A 542 -27.74 -6.58 -9.26
N MET A 543 -27.33 -6.33 -10.51
CA MET A 543 -26.20 -7.04 -11.13
C MET A 543 -24.84 -6.58 -10.57
N PRO A 544 -24.04 -7.48 -9.97
CA PRO A 544 -22.70 -7.12 -9.48
C PRO A 544 -21.71 -6.80 -10.59
N TYR A 545 -21.91 -7.40 -11.76
CA TYR A 545 -21.13 -7.19 -12.97
C TYR A 545 -22.00 -7.57 -14.18
N ARG A 546 -21.51 -7.31 -15.39
CA ARG A 546 -22.21 -7.66 -16.63
C ARG A 546 -22.51 -9.16 -16.69
N ILE A 547 -23.79 -9.50 -16.66
CA ILE A 547 -24.32 -10.85 -16.85
C ILE A 547 -25.24 -10.79 -18.08
N SER A 548 -24.95 -11.61 -19.09
CA SER A 548 -25.82 -11.69 -20.27
C SER A 548 -27.20 -12.19 -19.87
N LYS A 549 -28.25 -11.40 -20.16
CA LYS A 549 -29.63 -11.87 -20.05
C LYS A 549 -30.01 -12.68 -21.29
N PRO A 550 -30.91 -13.68 -21.15
CA PRO A 550 -31.55 -14.32 -22.30
C PRO A 550 -32.30 -13.23 -23.07
N THR A 551 -32.10 -13.16 -24.39
CA THR A 551 -32.83 -12.20 -25.21
C THR A 551 -34.29 -12.66 -25.31
N GLY A 552 -35.15 -12.09 -24.47
CA GLY A 552 -36.58 -12.06 -24.78
C GLY A 552 -36.73 -11.39 -26.16
N ARG A 553 -37.48 -12.04 -27.07
CA ARG A 553 -37.81 -11.46 -28.39
C ARG A 553 -38.28 -10.02 -28.19
N ILE A 554 -37.48 -9.05 -28.64
CA ILE A 554 -37.97 -7.69 -28.84
C ILE A 554 -39.08 -7.81 -29.89
N PRO A 555 -40.31 -7.33 -29.63
CA PRO A 555 -41.32 -7.22 -30.68
C PRO A 555 -40.71 -6.36 -31.81
N MET A 556 -40.51 -6.97 -32.97
CA MET A 556 -40.18 -6.25 -34.21
C MET A 556 -41.40 -5.41 -34.59
N ASP A 557 -41.56 -4.27 -33.96
CA ASP A 557 -42.47 -3.19 -34.37
C ASP A 557 -41.74 -1.85 -34.21
N VAL A 558 -40.55 -1.74 -34.80
CA VAL A 558 -40.02 -0.44 -35.25
C VAL A 558 -39.34 -0.70 -36.59
N ASP A 559 -39.96 -0.17 -37.63
CA ASP A 559 -39.56 -0.27 -39.03
C ASP A 559 -38.24 0.52 -39.26
N MET A 560 -37.12 -0.06 -38.82
CA MET A 560 -35.78 0.44 -39.12
C MET A 560 -35.32 -0.22 -40.42
N GLY A 561 -35.26 0.60 -41.48
CA GLY A 561 -34.94 0.17 -42.83
C GLY A 561 -33.68 -0.68 -42.92
N PHE A 562 -33.79 -1.80 -43.64
CA PHE A 562 -32.78 -2.84 -43.86
C PHE A 562 -31.43 -2.34 -44.43
N GLU A 563 -31.34 -1.08 -44.86
CA GLU A 563 -30.11 -0.44 -45.35
C GLU A 563 -29.20 0.15 -44.24
N GLU A 564 -29.71 0.41 -43.03
CA GLU A 564 -28.87 0.87 -41.90
C GLU A 564 -28.15 -0.28 -41.19
N LEU A 565 -28.72 -1.48 -41.18
CA LEU A 565 -28.14 -2.66 -40.52
C LEU A 565 -26.83 -3.12 -41.19
N ASN A 566 -26.70 -2.88 -42.51
CA ASN A 566 -25.51 -3.29 -43.28
C ASN A 566 -24.37 -2.26 -43.27
N ARG A 567 -24.58 -1.02 -42.79
CA ARG A 567 -23.50 -0.04 -42.57
C ARG A 567 -22.93 -0.09 -41.15
N MET A 568 -23.56 -0.84 -40.25
CA MET A 568 -23.21 -0.92 -38.82
C MET A 568 -22.52 -2.23 -38.40
N THR A 569 -21.87 -2.94 -39.31
CA THR A 569 -20.88 -3.94 -38.91
C THR A 569 -19.49 -3.30 -38.85
N PRO A 570 -18.93 -3.01 -37.64
CA PRO A 570 -17.49 -2.96 -37.53
C PRO A 570 -16.94 -4.37 -37.79
N THR A 571 -16.03 -4.45 -38.73
CA THR A 571 -15.11 -5.56 -39.00
C THR A 571 -14.22 -5.82 -37.77
N ALA A 572 -14.81 -6.30 -36.68
CA ALA A 572 -14.14 -6.68 -35.43
C ALA A 572 -14.11 -8.22 -35.23
N ALA A 573 -14.22 -8.97 -36.32
CA ALA A 573 -13.88 -10.38 -36.36
C ALA A 573 -12.74 -10.55 -37.37
N VAL A 574 -11.56 -10.92 -36.86
CA VAL A 574 -10.31 -11.37 -37.51
C VAL A 574 -9.12 -10.62 -36.91
N ASN A 575 -8.71 -11.09 -35.72
CA ASN A 575 -7.31 -11.38 -35.34
C ASN A 575 -7.24 -11.75 -33.84
N ALA A 576 -7.67 -12.97 -33.51
CA ALA A 576 -7.21 -13.66 -32.31
C ALA A 576 -6.10 -14.63 -32.73
N GLY A 577 -4.86 -14.35 -32.33
CA GLY A 577 -3.72 -15.22 -32.61
C GLY A 577 -2.38 -14.49 -32.52
N GLY A 578 -1.77 -14.51 -31.34
CA GLY A 578 -0.42 -13.99 -31.11
C GLY A 578 -0.11 -13.88 -29.62
N ALA A 579 0.57 -14.87 -29.07
CA ALA A 579 0.97 -14.93 -27.67
C ALA A 579 1.98 -13.82 -27.32
N PHE A 580 1.66 -13.00 -26.31
CA PHE A 580 2.64 -12.18 -25.59
C PHE A 580 2.31 -12.19 -24.10
N GLU A 581 3.26 -12.69 -23.32
CA GLU A 581 3.26 -12.62 -21.86
C GLU A 581 3.46 -11.16 -21.41
N ASN A 582 2.48 -10.58 -20.72
CA ASN A 582 2.71 -9.65 -19.63
C ASN A 582 1.46 -9.43 -18.78
N ARG A 583 1.68 -9.36 -17.47
CA ARG A 583 0.69 -9.37 -16.38
C ARG A 583 -0.06 -8.04 -16.23
N MET A 584 -1.30 -8.16 -15.75
CA MET A 584 -2.13 -7.16 -15.05
C MET A 584 -2.74 -6.00 -15.87
N SER A 585 -3.80 -6.33 -16.63
CA SER A 585 -5.12 -5.67 -16.64
C SER A 585 -6.02 -6.47 -17.57
N PRO A 586 -7.07 -7.18 -17.09
CA PRO A 586 -7.86 -8.04 -17.96
C PRO A 586 -8.91 -7.20 -18.69
N ASN A 587 -8.62 -6.86 -19.94
CA ASN A 587 -9.68 -6.63 -20.92
C ASN A 587 -10.25 -8.02 -21.24
N PRO A 588 -11.52 -8.34 -20.92
CA PRO A 588 -12.05 -9.69 -21.09
C PRO A 588 -12.21 -10.00 -22.58
N ALA A 589 -11.40 -10.92 -23.08
CA ALA A 589 -11.69 -11.58 -24.34
C ALA A 589 -13.03 -12.33 -24.21
N PRO A 590 -13.93 -12.26 -25.22
CA PRO A 590 -15.14 -13.06 -25.24
C PRO A 590 -14.76 -14.54 -25.35
N TYR A 591 -15.11 -15.33 -24.33
CA TYR A 591 -14.96 -16.78 -24.37
C TYR A 591 -15.83 -17.37 -25.51
N PRO A 592 -15.33 -18.39 -26.24
CA PRO A 592 -16.09 -19.04 -27.30
C PRO A 592 -17.31 -19.76 -26.71
N PHE A 593 -18.46 -19.48 -27.30
CA PHE A 593 -19.79 -19.90 -26.90
C PHE A 593 -20.06 -21.35 -27.35
N ASN A 594 -20.16 -22.29 -26.41
CA ASN A 594 -20.76 -23.61 -26.68
C ASN A 594 -22.21 -23.60 -26.18
N GLY A 595 -23.14 -23.73 -27.13
CA GLY A 595 -24.58 -23.60 -26.87
C GLY A 595 -25.19 -24.84 -26.24
N GLY A 596 -25.70 -24.69 -25.00
CA GLY A 596 -26.79 -25.52 -24.47
C GLY A 596 -28.15 -24.88 -24.75
N PRO A 597 -29.26 -25.63 -24.65
CA PRO A 597 -30.61 -25.12 -24.88
C PRO A 597 -30.93 -23.95 -23.95
N ASP A 598 -31.56 -22.90 -24.48
CA ASP A 598 -31.74 -21.61 -23.80
C ASP A 598 -32.52 -21.73 -22.47
N GLU A 599 -33.44 -22.69 -22.34
CA GLU A 599 -34.21 -22.92 -21.10
C GLU A 599 -33.37 -23.34 -19.88
N GLU A 600 -32.22 -24.02 -20.07
CA GLU A 600 -31.32 -24.38 -18.97
C GLU A 600 -30.50 -23.17 -18.48
N ARG A 601 -30.20 -22.22 -19.37
CA ARG A 601 -29.45 -21.00 -19.04
C ARG A 601 -30.28 -19.94 -18.32
N ASP A 602 -31.59 -19.95 -18.54
CA ASP A 602 -32.54 -19.02 -17.91
C ASP A 602 -32.73 -19.34 -16.41
N ASN A 603 -32.65 -20.63 -16.07
CA ASN A 603 -32.74 -21.13 -14.70
C ASN A 603 -31.37 -21.20 -13.97
N GLU A 604 -30.28 -20.81 -14.64
CA GLU A 604 -28.95 -20.75 -14.01
C GLU A 604 -28.94 -19.69 -12.90
N LEU A 605 -28.50 -20.07 -11.70
CA LEU A 605 -28.38 -19.15 -10.56
C LEU A 605 -27.14 -18.25 -10.71
N VAL A 606 -27.35 -16.94 -10.73
CA VAL A 606 -26.30 -15.92 -10.85
C VAL A 606 -26.22 -15.06 -9.59
N PRO A 607 -25.04 -14.53 -9.22
CA PRO A 607 -24.91 -13.68 -8.04
C PRO A 607 -25.63 -12.33 -8.22
N ALA A 608 -26.18 -11.81 -7.13
CA ALA A 608 -26.93 -10.57 -7.10
C ALA A 608 -26.66 -9.77 -5.81
N TYR A 609 -26.68 -8.45 -5.91
CA TYR A 609 -26.86 -7.58 -4.76
C TYR A 609 -28.35 -7.47 -4.47
N LEU A 610 -28.79 -8.03 -3.35
CA LEU A 610 -30.19 -8.02 -2.95
C LEU A 610 -30.37 -7.08 -1.76
N ARG A 611 -31.57 -6.49 -1.65
CA ARG A 611 -31.99 -5.74 -0.46
C ARG A 611 -31.21 -4.44 -0.21
N GLY A 612 -30.81 -3.75 -1.28
CA GLY A 612 -30.26 -2.39 -1.24
C GLY A 612 -28.83 -2.23 -0.71
N TYR A 613 -28.20 -3.32 -0.25
CA TYR A 613 -26.83 -3.33 0.28
C TYR A 613 -26.06 -4.58 -0.19
N ILE A 614 -24.72 -4.55 -0.19
CA ILE A 614 -23.91 -5.73 -0.51
C ILE A 614 -23.83 -6.67 0.69
N PHE A 615 -24.83 -7.54 0.83
CA PHE A 615 -24.80 -8.66 1.76
C PHE A 615 -24.20 -9.93 1.15
N LEU A 616 -23.47 -10.69 1.96
CA LEU A 616 -22.96 -12.01 1.65
C LEU A 616 -24.04 -13.08 1.86
N PHE A 617 -23.98 -14.14 1.08
CA PHE A 617 -24.81 -15.32 1.22
C PHE A 617 -24.44 -16.09 2.47
N GLY A 618 -25.35 -16.11 3.44
CA GLY A 618 -25.39 -16.99 4.61
C GLY A 618 -24.06 -17.08 5.35
N ILE A 619 -23.96 -16.47 6.52
CA ILE A 619 -22.82 -16.69 7.42
C ILE A 619 -23.20 -17.77 8.42
N LEU A 620 -22.33 -18.75 8.65
CA LEU A 620 -22.47 -19.69 9.76
C LEU A 620 -21.51 -19.26 10.87
N TYR A 621 -22.09 -18.84 11.99
CA TYR A 621 -21.37 -18.51 13.21
C TYR A 621 -22.28 -18.81 14.38
N ASP A 622 -22.08 -19.98 14.99
CA ASP A 622 -22.91 -20.59 16.02
C ASP A 622 -22.07 -21.52 16.90
N GLN A 623 -22.69 -22.26 17.83
CA GLN A 623 -21.98 -23.20 18.70
C GLN A 623 -21.23 -24.31 17.94
N GLY A 624 -21.70 -24.68 16.74
CA GLY A 624 -21.06 -25.68 15.88
C GLY A 624 -19.92 -25.11 15.03
N ASN A 625 -19.92 -23.80 14.80
CA ASN A 625 -18.95 -23.08 13.99
C ASN A 625 -18.29 -21.98 14.84
N PRO A 626 -17.21 -22.28 15.59
CA PRO A 626 -16.59 -21.34 16.52
C PRO A 626 -15.89 -20.17 15.83
N VAL A 627 -15.77 -20.20 14.50
CA VAL A 627 -15.39 -19.04 13.68
C VAL A 627 -16.42 -18.84 12.57
N PRO A 628 -16.64 -17.60 12.12
CA PRO A 628 -17.50 -17.32 10.98
C PRO A 628 -16.96 -17.96 9.70
N ILE A 629 -17.85 -18.63 8.96
CA ILE A 629 -17.58 -19.22 7.64
C ILE A 629 -18.74 -18.92 6.68
N VAL A 630 -18.47 -18.87 5.37
CA VAL A 630 -19.53 -18.75 4.35
C VAL A 630 -20.36 -20.04 4.32
N ALA A 631 -21.68 -19.96 4.23
CA ALA A 631 -22.61 -21.06 3.97
C ALA A 631 -22.26 -21.80 2.66
N PHE A 632 -22.69 -23.06 2.51
CA PHE A 632 -22.54 -23.72 1.21
C PHE A 632 -23.55 -23.10 0.24
N SER A 633 -23.06 -22.25 -0.67
CA SER A 633 -23.94 -21.54 -1.60
C SER A 633 -24.51 -22.45 -2.67
N GLY A 634 -23.88 -23.59 -2.97
CA GLY A 634 -24.21 -24.45 -4.11
C GLY A 634 -23.48 -24.06 -5.40
N ALA A 635 -22.67 -22.99 -5.39
CA ALA A 635 -21.82 -22.56 -6.50
C ALA A 635 -20.48 -23.33 -6.60
N GLY A 636 -20.23 -24.24 -5.67
CA GLY A 636 -18.93 -24.89 -5.49
C GLY A 636 -17.97 -24.06 -4.66
N TYR A 637 -16.67 -24.32 -4.81
CA TYR A 637 -15.60 -23.63 -4.10
C TYR A 637 -14.76 -22.78 -5.06
N LEU A 638 -13.92 -21.89 -4.53
CA LEU A 638 -12.93 -21.17 -5.31
C LEU A 638 -12.03 -22.15 -6.09
N SER A 639 -11.80 -21.86 -7.37
CA SER A 639 -10.82 -22.61 -8.14
C SER A 639 -9.40 -22.32 -7.64
N GLU A 640 -8.48 -23.24 -7.91
CA GLU A 640 -7.05 -23.06 -7.61
C GLU A 640 -6.50 -21.76 -8.24
N THR A 641 -6.89 -21.43 -9.47
CA THR A 641 -6.49 -20.20 -10.15
C THR A 641 -7.04 -18.94 -9.47
N ALA A 642 -8.30 -18.94 -9.04
CA ALA A 642 -8.86 -17.80 -8.31
C ALA A 642 -8.23 -17.65 -6.93
N PHE A 643 -7.98 -18.75 -6.23
CA PHE A 643 -7.27 -18.73 -4.97
C PHE A 643 -5.86 -18.15 -5.13
N GLN A 644 -5.10 -18.61 -6.13
CA GLN A 644 -3.77 -18.09 -6.44
C GLN A 644 -3.78 -16.61 -6.80
N TYR A 645 -4.79 -16.13 -7.52
CA TYR A 645 -4.93 -14.70 -7.81
C TYR A 645 -5.16 -13.88 -6.53
N LEU A 646 -6.10 -14.32 -5.68
CA LEU A 646 -6.50 -13.60 -4.47
C LEU A 646 -5.40 -13.63 -3.38
N TYR A 647 -4.79 -14.80 -3.16
CA TYR A 647 -3.77 -15.00 -2.14
C TYR A 647 -2.35 -14.72 -2.66
N GLY A 648 -2.00 -15.19 -3.85
CA GLY A 648 -0.65 -15.10 -4.43
C GLY A 648 0.14 -16.41 -4.43
N ALA A 649 -0.44 -17.52 -3.96
CA ALA A 649 0.16 -18.85 -3.95
C ALA A 649 -0.90 -19.96 -4.06
N THR A 650 -0.47 -21.19 -4.31
CA THR A 650 -1.38 -22.35 -4.42
C THR A 650 -2.07 -22.64 -3.09
N PHE A 651 -3.25 -23.26 -3.11
CA PHE A 651 -3.93 -23.63 -1.87
C PHE A 651 -3.10 -24.61 -1.04
N GLN A 652 -2.39 -25.53 -1.70
CA GLN A 652 -1.48 -26.45 -1.01
C GLN A 652 -0.30 -25.71 -0.35
N ALA A 653 0.35 -24.78 -1.06
CA ALA A 653 1.44 -24.00 -0.49
C ALA A 653 0.97 -23.11 0.68
N PHE A 654 -0.25 -22.58 0.59
CA PHE A 654 -0.89 -21.87 1.70
C PHE A 654 -1.11 -22.80 2.91
N ARG A 655 -1.65 -24.01 2.71
CA ARG A 655 -1.81 -24.99 3.80
C ARG A 655 -0.46 -25.31 4.43
N ASP A 656 0.54 -25.60 3.62
CA ASP A 656 1.90 -25.87 4.08
C ASP A 656 2.45 -24.66 4.86
N TYR A 657 2.21 -23.43 4.40
CA TYR A 657 2.58 -22.22 5.13
C TYR A 657 1.89 -22.10 6.49
N ILE A 658 0.59 -22.41 6.61
CA ILE A 658 -0.12 -22.34 7.88
C ILE A 658 0.31 -23.44 8.85
N TYR A 659 0.43 -24.68 8.38
CA TYR A 659 0.84 -25.83 9.21
C TYR A 659 2.33 -25.80 9.57
N ASN A 660 3.19 -25.37 8.66
CA ASN A 660 4.62 -25.20 8.93
C ASN A 660 4.92 -23.86 9.60
N GLY A 661 4.02 -22.87 9.51
CA GLY A 661 4.15 -21.55 10.14
C GLY A 661 4.26 -21.60 11.66
N ASP A 662 3.73 -22.65 12.29
CA ASP A 662 3.94 -22.92 13.73
C ASP A 662 5.42 -23.27 14.05
N LEU A 663 6.18 -23.80 13.08
CA LEU A 663 7.64 -23.95 13.18
C LEU A 663 8.39 -22.63 12.95
N PHE A 664 7.72 -21.58 12.44
CA PHE A 664 8.29 -20.28 12.06
C PHE A 664 7.68 -19.06 12.77
N THR A 665 7.26 -19.20 14.05
CA THR A 665 6.76 -18.06 14.86
C THR A 665 7.72 -16.86 14.75
N LYS A 666 7.27 -15.70 14.22
CA LYS A 666 8.11 -14.49 14.15
C LYS A 666 8.60 -14.13 15.56
N GLY A 667 9.90 -13.84 15.68
CA GLY A 667 10.49 -13.43 16.94
C GLY A 667 9.88 -12.12 17.42
N ASN A 668 9.58 -12.01 18.71
CA ASN A 668 9.20 -10.74 19.30
C ASN A 668 10.27 -9.68 18.94
N PRO A 669 9.88 -8.49 18.44
CA PRO A 669 10.82 -7.49 17.90
C PRO A 669 11.81 -6.98 18.95
N SER A 670 11.48 -7.08 20.24
CA SER A 670 12.38 -6.71 21.36
C SER A 670 13.51 -7.71 21.61
N ARG A 671 13.56 -8.84 20.88
CA ARG A 671 14.59 -9.87 21.08
C ARG A 671 15.86 -9.52 20.32
N THR A 672 17.00 -9.61 21.00
CA THR A 672 18.33 -9.55 20.37
C THR A 672 18.83 -10.94 19.99
N ARG A 673 19.77 -11.03 19.05
CA ARG A 673 20.47 -12.27 18.76
C ARG A 673 21.64 -12.42 19.73
N ASN A 674 21.65 -13.48 20.54
CA ASN A 674 22.66 -13.67 21.58
C ASN A 674 24.03 -14.18 21.06
N ARG A 675 24.13 -14.47 19.74
CA ARG A 675 25.35 -14.96 19.06
C ARG A 675 25.68 -14.07 17.87
N VAL A 676 26.03 -12.81 18.13
CA VAL A 676 26.43 -11.84 17.10
C VAL A 676 27.81 -11.32 17.46
N ARG A 677 28.67 -11.14 16.45
CA ARG A 677 29.96 -10.46 16.60
C ARG A 677 29.68 -9.05 17.14
N GLN A 678 30.22 -8.71 18.30
CA GLN A 678 30.03 -7.38 18.86
C GLN A 678 30.73 -6.37 17.96
N LEU A 679 29.98 -5.36 17.51
CA LEU A 679 30.53 -4.25 16.76
C LEU A 679 31.04 -3.21 17.74
N VAL A 680 32.10 -2.53 17.33
CA VAL A 680 32.65 -1.41 18.09
C VAL A 680 31.62 -0.29 18.08
N PHE A 681 31.34 0.26 19.25
CA PHE A 681 30.43 1.39 19.37
C PHE A 681 31.04 2.63 18.71
N ILE A 682 30.31 3.18 17.75
CA ILE A 682 30.64 4.43 17.08
C ILE A 682 29.67 5.49 17.62
N PRO A 683 30.15 6.50 18.37
CA PRO A 683 29.27 7.55 18.86
C PRO A 683 28.67 8.34 17.69
N PRO A 684 27.43 8.86 17.82
CA PRO A 684 26.83 9.71 16.79
C PRO A 684 27.69 10.93 16.46
N PRO A 685 27.54 11.52 15.26
CA PRO A 685 28.27 12.73 14.88
C PRO A 685 28.13 13.82 15.94
N ASN A 686 29.24 14.46 16.33
CA ASN A 686 29.33 15.50 17.37
C ASN A 686 29.13 15.06 18.83
N THR A 687 29.20 13.75 19.12
CA THR A 687 29.20 13.21 20.49
C THR A 687 30.49 12.46 20.77
N SER A 688 31.09 12.65 21.96
CA SER A 688 32.27 11.91 22.40
C SER A 688 31.95 11.01 23.60
N ILE A 689 32.66 9.88 23.69
CA ILE A 689 32.56 8.99 24.85
C ILE A 689 33.15 9.73 26.06
N PRO A 690 32.41 9.87 27.19
CA PRO A 690 32.92 10.57 28.36
C PRO A 690 34.20 9.95 28.91
N THR A 691 35.19 10.79 29.22
CA THR A 691 36.43 10.35 29.86
C THR A 691 36.19 10.12 31.35
N VAL A 692 36.04 8.86 31.75
CA VAL A 692 35.77 8.45 33.15
C VAL A 692 37.02 8.14 33.96
N PHE A 693 38.17 8.00 33.30
CA PHE A 693 39.47 7.79 33.95
C PHE A 693 40.24 9.10 34.10
N ASN A 694 40.88 9.28 35.25
CA ASN A 694 41.82 10.38 35.50
C ASN A 694 43.10 9.82 36.14
N LEU A 695 43.99 9.28 35.30
CA LEU A 695 45.21 8.62 35.74
C LEU A 695 46.41 9.60 35.77
N PRO A 696 47.34 9.47 36.73
CA PRO A 696 48.61 10.20 36.68
C PRO A 696 49.39 9.88 35.40
N GLY A 697 49.73 10.91 34.61
CA GLY A 697 50.35 10.75 33.28
C GLY A 697 49.38 10.25 32.18
N GLY A 698 48.07 10.37 32.41
CA GLY A 698 47.01 9.91 31.52
C GLY A 698 46.84 10.73 30.24
N ASP A 699 47.37 11.96 30.21
CA ASP A 699 47.33 12.87 29.04
C ASP A 699 48.33 12.47 27.94
N ARG A 700 49.18 11.46 28.20
CA ARG A 700 50.07 10.91 27.19
C ARG A 700 49.24 10.32 26.05
N THR A 701 49.50 10.79 24.84
CA THR A 701 48.84 10.35 23.62
C THR A 701 49.35 8.99 23.15
N LEU A 702 48.43 8.19 22.63
CA LEU A 702 48.63 6.87 22.06
C LEU A 702 47.98 6.85 20.66
N PRO A 703 48.52 6.10 19.69
CA PRO A 703 47.85 5.88 18.42
C PRO A 703 46.47 5.26 18.66
N THR A 704 45.45 5.78 18.00
CA THR A 704 44.11 5.18 18.00
C THR A 704 44.22 3.81 17.33
N MET A 705 43.87 2.75 18.05
CA MET A 705 43.65 1.45 17.42
C MET A 705 42.27 1.48 16.77
N ASP A 706 42.23 1.28 15.45
CA ASP A 706 40.97 1.02 14.75
C ASP A 706 40.50 -0.39 15.13
N PHE A 707 39.49 -0.47 16.00
CA PHE A 707 38.91 -1.73 16.43
C PHE A 707 38.07 -2.39 15.31
N GLY A 708 37.85 -1.72 14.17
CA GLY A 708 37.04 -2.18 13.04
C GLY A 708 37.82 -2.89 11.92
N ALA A 709 39.13 -2.66 11.80
CA ALA A 709 39.96 -3.22 10.73
C ALA A 709 40.50 -4.63 11.07
N GLN A 710 39.63 -5.64 11.04
CA GLN A 710 40.05 -7.02 10.85
C GLN A 710 39.26 -7.63 9.70
N GLY A 711 39.78 -7.44 8.48
CA GLY A 711 39.25 -8.09 7.28
C GLY A 711 39.39 -7.36 5.94
N MET A 712 40.38 -6.46 5.73
CA MET A 712 40.73 -6.00 4.38
C MET A 712 42.23 -6.15 4.17
N ASP A 713 42.58 -6.76 3.04
CA ASP A 713 43.94 -6.94 2.52
C ASP A 713 44.74 -5.62 2.58
N ASP A 714 45.99 -5.73 3.02
CA ASP A 714 47.02 -4.72 2.87
C ASP A 714 47.28 -4.49 1.37
N SER A 715 46.56 -3.53 0.77
CA SER A 715 46.98 -2.89 -0.48
C SER A 715 46.52 -1.43 -0.48
N ASP A 716 47.52 -0.55 -0.41
CA ASP A 716 47.51 0.86 -0.77
C ASP A 716 46.43 1.75 -0.14
N SER A 717 46.79 2.38 0.99
CA SER A 717 46.29 3.72 1.26
C SER A 717 47.36 4.59 1.93
N ASP A 718 47.41 5.82 1.44
CA ASP A 718 48.32 6.92 1.74
C ASP A 718 48.52 7.22 3.24
N ASP A 719 49.63 7.91 3.49
CA ASP A 719 50.13 8.50 4.74
C ASP A 719 49.13 9.46 5.45
N GLY A 720 48.02 8.92 5.94
CA GLY A 720 47.11 9.57 6.86
C GLY A 720 47.53 9.28 8.31
N GLY A 721 48.12 10.28 8.99
CA GLY A 721 48.57 10.13 10.37
C GLY A 721 47.49 9.57 11.29
N ALA A 722 47.80 8.50 12.02
CA ALA A 722 46.87 7.87 12.96
C ALA A 722 46.40 8.88 14.02
N ASP A 723 45.08 9.03 14.18
CA ASP A 723 44.49 9.87 15.23
C ASP A 723 45.08 9.51 16.59
N LEU A 724 45.48 10.50 17.38
CA LEU A 724 46.07 10.31 18.70
C LEU A 724 45.00 10.46 19.79
N VAL A 725 44.91 9.51 20.72
CA VAL A 725 44.02 9.56 21.90
C VAL A 725 44.82 9.49 23.18
N THR A 726 44.37 10.17 24.23
CA THR A 726 45.00 10.06 25.55
C THR A 726 44.76 8.67 26.16
N ARG A 727 45.62 8.25 27.09
CA ARG A 727 45.43 6.99 27.83
C ARG A 727 44.13 6.98 28.63
N ASN A 728 43.70 8.14 29.16
CA ASN A 728 42.43 8.29 29.86
C ASN A 728 41.23 8.05 28.93
N GLU A 729 41.24 8.65 27.73
CA GLU A 729 40.20 8.43 26.71
C GLU A 729 40.17 6.99 26.22
N PHE A 730 41.34 6.39 25.96
CA PHE A 730 41.44 5.02 25.47
C PHE A 730 40.85 3.99 26.47
N LEU A 731 41.15 4.12 27.76
CA LEU A 731 40.55 3.25 28.79
C LEU A 731 39.06 3.51 28.97
N SER A 732 38.62 4.76 28.81
CA SER A 732 37.20 5.13 28.85
C SER A 732 36.42 4.46 27.70
N LYS A 733 37.00 4.41 26.50
CA LYS A 733 36.43 3.68 25.35
C LYS A 733 36.27 2.18 25.64
N ILE A 734 37.30 1.53 26.17
CA ILE A 734 37.24 0.08 26.53
C ILE A 734 36.18 -0.18 27.59
N TYR A 735 36.13 0.65 28.64
CA TYR A 735 35.17 0.50 29.73
C TYR A 735 33.73 0.71 29.27
N HIS A 736 33.50 1.72 28.42
CA HIS A 736 32.19 1.98 27.83
C HIS A 736 31.73 0.83 26.91
N GLN A 737 32.62 0.34 26.04
CA GLN A 737 32.33 -0.80 25.16
C GLN A 737 31.91 -2.04 25.97
N LEU A 738 32.58 -2.32 27.09
CA LEU A 738 32.20 -3.43 27.97
C LEU A 738 30.75 -3.33 28.47
N MET A 739 30.27 -2.12 28.80
CA MET A 739 28.90 -1.92 29.27
C MET A 739 27.88 -2.15 28.15
N VAL A 740 28.17 -1.63 26.96
CA VAL A 740 27.36 -1.81 25.74
C VAL A 740 27.25 -3.28 25.38
N ASP A 741 28.38 -3.99 25.28
CA ASP A 741 28.42 -5.40 24.90
C ASP A 741 27.57 -6.27 25.84
N VAL A 742 27.70 -6.04 27.15
CA VAL A 742 26.98 -6.83 28.17
C VAL A 742 25.47 -6.67 28.05
N ILE A 743 24.96 -5.47 27.77
CA ILE A 743 23.53 -5.23 27.56
C ILE A 743 23.06 -5.72 26.20
N ALA A 744 23.86 -5.53 25.14
CA ALA A 744 23.55 -5.99 23.79
C ALA A 744 23.25 -7.50 23.76
N VAL A 745 24.05 -8.30 24.49
CA VAL A 745 23.90 -9.76 24.58
C VAL A 745 22.94 -10.24 25.68
N SER A 746 22.09 -9.35 26.22
CA SER A 746 21.11 -9.72 27.26
C SER A 746 20.24 -10.93 26.86
N PRO A 747 19.94 -11.83 27.79
CA PRO A 747 19.31 -13.10 27.47
C PRO A 747 17.84 -12.93 27.06
N ASN A 748 17.33 -13.94 26.36
CA ASN A 748 15.93 -14.01 25.93
C ASN A 748 15.25 -15.27 26.48
N PRO A 749 13.93 -15.26 26.73
CA PRO A 749 13.18 -16.46 27.07
C PRO A 749 13.22 -17.51 25.95
N LYS A 750 13.10 -18.79 26.31
CA LYS A 750 13.14 -19.94 25.39
C LYS A 750 12.06 -19.86 24.30
N ARG A 751 10.86 -19.36 24.63
CA ARG A 751 9.77 -19.19 23.67
C ARG A 751 9.98 -17.92 22.83
N ARG A 752 9.99 -18.07 21.50
CA ARG A 752 10.33 -17.02 20.51
C ARG A 752 9.37 -15.82 20.50
N SER A 753 8.13 -16.00 20.92
CA SER A 753 7.11 -14.94 21.01
C SER A 753 7.21 -14.06 22.25
N LEU A 754 7.97 -14.48 23.28
CA LEU A 754 8.13 -13.69 24.51
C LEU A 754 9.18 -12.58 24.33
N PRO A 755 8.97 -11.41 24.95
CA PRO A 755 9.91 -10.28 24.89
C PRO A 755 11.25 -10.62 25.57
N SER A 756 12.29 -9.84 25.27
CA SER A 756 13.59 -9.97 25.94
C SER A 756 13.46 -9.79 27.46
N TYR A 757 14.36 -10.43 28.24
CA TYR A 757 14.42 -10.19 29.68
C TYR A 757 14.86 -8.75 29.98
N CYS A 758 15.65 -8.14 29.08
CA CYS A 758 16.03 -6.73 29.17
C CYS A 758 14.88 -5.83 28.69
N THR A 759 14.58 -4.80 29.46
CA THR A 759 13.51 -3.82 29.16
C THR A 759 13.99 -2.73 28.21
N ILE A 760 15.30 -2.50 28.09
CA ILE A 760 15.89 -1.52 27.16
C ILE A 760 15.65 -1.98 25.72
N SER A 761 15.03 -1.11 24.92
CA SER A 761 14.76 -1.38 23.50
C SER A 761 16.06 -1.52 22.72
N ASN A 762 16.04 -2.31 21.65
CA ASN A 762 17.24 -2.62 20.86
C ASN A 762 17.96 -1.35 20.36
N GLU A 763 17.19 -0.34 19.91
CA GLU A 763 17.70 0.94 19.42
C GLU A 763 18.48 1.75 20.47
N HIS A 764 18.18 1.54 21.75
CA HIS A 764 18.82 2.27 22.86
C HIS A 764 19.91 1.46 23.58
N ARG A 765 20.17 0.20 23.18
CA ARG A 765 21.19 -0.63 23.82
C ARG A 765 22.61 -0.16 23.54
N ASP A 766 22.84 0.47 22.41
CA ASP A 766 24.16 1.00 22.04
C ASP A 766 24.47 2.33 22.75
N MET A 767 23.47 2.95 23.38
CA MET A 767 23.62 4.24 24.08
C MET A 767 23.76 4.07 25.61
N VAL A 768 23.93 2.84 26.11
CA VAL A 768 24.00 2.57 27.54
C VAL A 768 25.33 3.01 28.16
N THR A 769 25.26 3.53 29.38
CA THR A 769 26.43 3.87 30.21
C THR A 769 26.53 2.95 31.43
N ASP A 770 27.60 3.09 32.20
CA ASP A 770 27.79 2.37 33.46
C ASP A 770 26.77 2.79 34.55
N ASP A 771 26.02 3.88 34.35
CA ASP A 771 24.95 4.32 35.25
C ASP A 771 23.89 3.25 35.47
N ILE A 772 23.58 2.46 34.43
CA ILE A 772 22.62 1.35 34.51
C ILE A 772 23.06 0.33 35.56
N PHE A 773 24.34 0.01 35.60
CA PHE A 773 24.93 -0.94 36.54
C PHE A 773 25.20 -0.33 37.93
N LYS A 774 25.30 1.00 38.04
CA LYS A 774 25.38 1.74 39.31
C LYS A 774 24.02 1.94 39.98
N ASP A 775 22.93 1.95 39.22
CA ASP A 775 21.58 2.07 39.74
C ASP A 775 21.22 0.84 40.58
N LYS A 776 20.77 1.08 41.82
CA LYS A 776 20.37 0.03 42.75
C LYS A 776 19.00 -0.56 42.40
N ASN A 777 18.23 0.06 41.51
CA ASN A 777 16.91 -0.41 41.07
C ASN A 777 17.00 -1.23 39.77
N VAL A 778 17.29 -2.52 39.92
CA VAL A 778 17.50 -3.43 38.78
C VAL A 778 16.21 -3.68 37.98
N GLY A 779 15.04 -3.55 38.61
CA GLY A 779 13.74 -3.77 37.97
C GLY A 779 13.43 -2.78 36.84
N LYS A 780 14.18 -1.67 36.73
CA LYS A 780 14.10 -0.76 35.57
C LYS A 780 14.65 -1.39 34.29
N TYR A 781 15.62 -2.30 34.41
CA TYR A 781 16.42 -2.81 33.29
C TYR A 781 16.15 -4.28 32.98
N LEU A 782 15.64 -5.04 33.96
CA LEU A 782 15.28 -6.45 33.80
C LEU A 782 13.83 -6.70 34.23
N ARG A 783 13.10 -7.46 33.42
CA ARG A 783 11.70 -7.83 33.69
C ARG A 783 11.56 -8.83 34.84
N ILE A 784 12.51 -9.76 34.93
CA ILE A 784 12.62 -10.78 35.97
C ILE A 784 14.10 -11.18 36.10
N ALA A 785 14.54 -11.59 37.30
CA ALA A 785 15.90 -12.03 37.54
C ALA A 785 16.02 -12.96 38.76
N ARG A 786 17.11 -13.74 38.81
CA ARG A 786 17.57 -14.48 39.98
C ARG A 786 18.77 -13.76 40.55
N MET A 787 18.73 -13.41 41.83
CA MET A 787 19.60 -12.40 42.41
C MET A 787 20.37 -12.99 43.59
N LYS A 788 21.67 -12.75 43.63
CA LYS A 788 22.53 -13.14 44.76
C LYS A 788 23.29 -11.91 45.28
N ILE A 789 23.40 -11.78 46.60
CA ILE A 789 24.35 -10.82 47.17
C ILE A 789 25.74 -11.43 47.05
N ALA A 790 26.58 -10.78 46.25
CA ALA A 790 27.91 -11.30 45.94
C ALA A 790 28.84 -11.26 47.17
N THR A 791 29.58 -12.35 47.37
CA THR A 791 30.80 -12.28 48.19
C THR A 791 31.89 -11.50 47.44
N SER A 792 32.95 -11.11 48.16
CA SER A 792 34.11 -10.45 47.54
C SER A 792 34.74 -11.32 46.44
N ASP A 793 34.79 -12.63 46.67
CA ASP A 793 35.39 -13.59 45.75
C ASP A 793 34.51 -13.81 44.51
N GLU A 794 33.19 -13.88 44.67
CA GLU A 794 32.26 -14.03 43.55
C GLU A 794 32.25 -12.80 42.64
N TRP A 795 32.29 -11.59 43.24
CA TRP A 795 32.37 -10.35 42.49
C TRP A 795 33.70 -10.22 41.72
N THR A 796 34.79 -10.64 42.35
CA THR A 796 36.12 -10.67 41.74
C THR A 796 36.21 -11.73 40.64
N SER A 797 35.60 -12.90 40.83
CA SER A 797 35.50 -13.96 39.84
C SER A 797 34.72 -13.50 38.61
N ALA A 798 33.59 -12.83 38.77
CA ALA A 798 32.82 -12.28 37.64
C ALA A 798 33.66 -11.31 36.80
N PHE A 799 34.47 -10.45 37.44
CA PHE A 799 35.41 -9.59 36.73
C PHE A 799 36.52 -10.37 36.02
N ASN A 800 37.11 -11.37 36.69
CA ASN A 800 38.20 -12.17 36.12
C ASN A 800 37.77 -12.99 34.89
N HIS A 801 36.49 -13.36 34.79
CA HIS A 801 35.94 -14.05 33.63
C HIS A 801 35.73 -13.13 32.40
N LEU A 802 35.61 -11.82 32.61
CA LEU A 802 35.47 -10.84 31.53
C LEU A 802 36.83 -10.29 31.09
N LEU A 803 37.72 -10.06 32.06
CA LEU A 803 39.03 -9.50 31.85
C LEU A 803 40.10 -10.45 32.41
N PRO A 804 40.82 -11.18 31.53
CA PRO A 804 41.76 -12.20 31.94
C PRO A 804 42.79 -11.68 32.94
N ALA A 805 43.25 -12.55 33.85
CA ALA A 805 44.27 -12.21 34.84
C ALA A 805 45.61 -11.85 34.14
N PRO A 806 46.47 -11.04 34.79
CA PRO A 806 47.82 -10.84 34.28
C PRO A 806 48.54 -12.19 34.11
N GLY A 807 48.96 -12.52 32.88
CA GLY A 807 49.72 -13.75 32.58
C GLY A 807 48.93 -14.92 31.98
N SER A 808 47.63 -14.81 31.75
CA SER A 808 46.90 -15.77 30.89
C SER A 808 47.08 -15.40 29.42
N ASP A 809 47.60 -16.31 28.58
CA ASP A 809 47.78 -16.09 27.13
C ASP A 809 46.43 -15.85 26.43
N PRO A 810 46.32 -14.82 25.57
CA PRO A 810 47.12 -14.65 24.37
C PRO A 810 47.88 -13.31 24.32
N LYS A 811 49.21 -13.37 24.15
CA LYS A 811 50.05 -12.19 23.87
C LYS A 811 50.20 -11.97 22.37
N PRO A 812 49.76 -10.83 21.80
CA PRO A 812 50.56 -10.14 20.81
C PRO A 812 51.73 -9.45 21.54
N ALA A 813 52.92 -9.46 20.94
CA ALA A 813 54.22 -9.16 21.55
C ALA A 813 54.45 -7.73 22.12
N LYS A 814 53.41 -6.92 22.40
CA LYS A 814 53.56 -5.51 22.85
C LYS A 814 52.59 -5.07 23.97
N ALA A 815 52.01 -5.98 24.77
CA ALA A 815 51.06 -5.61 25.84
C ALA A 815 51.71 -5.21 27.19
N GLN A 816 52.69 -4.29 27.17
CA GLN A 816 53.44 -3.89 28.39
C GLN A 816 52.59 -3.16 29.45
N ASN A 817 51.44 -2.58 29.05
CA ASN A 817 50.59 -1.73 29.91
C ASN A 817 49.28 -2.40 30.41
N TYR A 818 48.99 -3.64 30.02
CA TYR A 818 47.74 -4.34 30.38
C TYR A 818 47.53 -4.53 31.89
N PRO A 819 48.54 -4.89 32.71
CA PRO A 819 48.35 -5.06 34.15
C PRO A 819 47.89 -3.80 34.89
N HIS A 820 48.38 -2.63 34.47
CA HIS A 820 47.98 -1.33 35.05
C HIS A 820 46.56 -0.95 34.64
N ALA A 821 46.24 -1.05 33.35
CA ALA A 821 44.89 -0.81 32.82
C ALA A 821 43.83 -1.69 33.51
N ARG A 822 44.14 -2.97 33.76
CA ARG A 822 43.25 -3.91 34.43
C ARG A 822 42.92 -3.49 35.86
N LYS A 823 43.89 -2.96 36.61
CA LYS A 823 43.69 -2.48 37.98
C LYS A 823 42.73 -1.28 37.99
N ASP A 824 42.90 -0.37 37.04
CA ASP A 824 42.05 0.81 36.91
C ASP A 824 40.62 0.43 36.47
N LEU A 825 40.48 -0.49 35.51
CA LEU A 825 39.19 -1.07 35.11
C LEU A 825 38.50 -1.78 36.27
N LYS A 826 39.24 -2.52 37.11
CA LYS A 826 38.69 -3.16 38.31
C LYS A 826 38.15 -2.14 39.32
N LYS A 827 38.85 -1.02 39.51
CA LYS A 827 38.40 0.05 40.41
C LYS A 827 37.06 0.64 39.95
N MET A 828 36.86 0.80 38.63
CA MET A 828 35.58 1.27 38.08
C MET A 828 34.50 0.18 38.18
N PHE A 829 34.84 -1.07 37.85
CA PHE A 829 33.92 -2.21 38.00
C PHE A 829 33.43 -2.42 39.44
N ASP A 830 34.27 -2.12 40.44
CA ASP A 830 33.89 -2.23 41.85
C ASP A 830 32.88 -1.17 42.32
N GLN A 831 32.68 -0.10 41.54
CA GLN A 831 31.66 0.93 41.81
C GLN A 831 30.25 0.50 41.38
N LEU A 832 30.13 -0.59 40.59
CA LEU A 832 28.84 -1.07 40.12
C LEU A 832 28.03 -1.68 41.27
N ALA A 833 26.72 -1.42 41.27
CA ALA A 833 25.77 -1.92 42.26
C ALA A 833 25.29 -3.33 41.93
N TRP A 834 25.21 -3.68 40.65
CA TRP A 834 24.84 -5.01 40.18
C TRP A 834 25.53 -5.33 38.86
N PHE A 835 25.66 -6.62 38.56
CA PHE A 835 26.25 -7.10 37.30
C PHE A 835 25.77 -8.54 37.00
N PRO A 836 25.75 -8.99 35.74
CA PRO A 836 25.56 -10.41 35.42
C PRO A 836 26.50 -11.31 36.20
N TRP A 837 26.02 -12.47 36.65
CA TRP A 837 26.90 -13.46 37.26
C TRP A 837 27.72 -14.20 36.19
N ALA A 838 28.67 -13.49 35.59
CA ALA A 838 29.52 -13.99 34.52
C ALA A 838 30.28 -15.25 34.97
N LYS A 839 30.29 -16.26 34.09
CA LYS A 839 30.99 -17.55 34.25
C LYS A 839 32.08 -17.67 33.18
N SER A 840 32.89 -18.72 33.26
CA SER A 840 33.99 -18.95 32.31
C SER A 840 33.56 -19.11 30.86
N ASP A 841 32.34 -19.58 30.58
CA ASP A 841 31.84 -19.86 29.23
C ASP A 841 30.72 -18.91 28.75
N ARG A 842 30.22 -18.01 29.62
CA ARG A 842 29.11 -17.09 29.29
C ARG A 842 29.00 -15.90 30.24
N ILE A 843 28.55 -14.77 29.71
CA ILE A 843 28.26 -13.54 30.48
C ILE A 843 26.94 -13.69 31.27
N TRP A 844 25.91 -14.27 30.64
CA TRP A 844 24.57 -14.41 31.21
C TRP A 844 24.18 -15.87 31.44
N GLU A 845 23.90 -16.24 32.69
CA GLU A 845 23.31 -17.53 33.05
C GLU A 845 21.79 -17.39 33.22
N THR A 846 21.00 -18.39 32.78
CA THR A 846 19.52 -18.29 32.77
C THR A 846 18.79 -19.53 33.28
N ASN A 847 19.51 -20.54 33.76
CA ASN A 847 18.89 -21.79 34.16
C ASN A 847 17.98 -21.65 35.40
N SER A 848 17.15 -22.68 35.62
CA SER A 848 16.25 -22.78 36.78
C SER A 848 16.81 -23.63 37.92
N LYS A 849 18.09 -24.05 37.86
CA LYS A 849 18.68 -24.95 38.86
C LYS A 849 18.82 -24.23 40.19
N LYS A 850 18.53 -24.97 41.26
CA LYS A 850 18.44 -24.49 42.64
C LYS A 850 19.83 -24.27 43.21
N ASP A 851 20.40 -23.08 43.03
CA ASP A 851 21.42 -22.58 43.94
C ASP A 851 20.68 -22.05 45.18
N ALA A 852 20.83 -22.72 46.33
CA ALA A 852 20.05 -22.48 47.56
C ALA A 852 20.19 -21.05 48.15
N ILE A 853 20.99 -20.18 47.53
CA ILE A 853 21.41 -18.87 48.01
C ILE A 853 20.83 -17.72 47.13
N MET A 854 20.10 -18.04 46.04
CA MET A 854 19.49 -17.01 45.18
C MET A 854 18.09 -16.61 45.61
N THR A 855 17.80 -15.31 45.55
CA THR A 855 16.47 -14.73 45.71
C THR A 855 15.83 -14.51 44.34
N LEU A 856 14.51 -14.70 44.22
CA LEU A 856 13.75 -14.47 42.99
C LEU A 856 13.20 -13.04 42.97
N SER A 857 13.21 -12.39 41.80
CA SER A 857 12.48 -11.13 41.62
C SER A 857 10.96 -11.35 41.71
N PRO A 858 10.16 -10.32 42.04
CA PRO A 858 8.71 -10.34 41.87
C PRO A 858 8.31 -10.84 40.47
N GLY A 859 7.31 -11.72 40.40
CA GLY A 859 6.81 -12.30 39.14
C GLY A 859 7.62 -13.47 38.56
N LEU A 860 8.73 -13.89 39.19
CA LEU A 860 9.47 -15.08 38.77
C LEU A 860 9.13 -16.31 39.63
N GLU A 861 8.54 -17.33 39.01
CA GLU A 861 8.28 -18.62 39.65
C GLU A 861 9.55 -19.47 39.85
N GLU A 862 9.62 -20.26 40.92
CA GLU A 862 10.81 -21.04 41.31
C GLU A 862 11.32 -21.98 40.22
N LYS A 863 10.43 -22.56 39.41
CA LYS A 863 10.78 -23.52 38.34
C LYS A 863 11.02 -22.87 36.97
N LYS A 864 10.88 -21.55 36.83
CA LYS A 864 11.05 -20.85 35.54
C LYS A 864 12.49 -20.33 35.37
N PRO A 865 13.06 -20.37 34.15
CA PRO A 865 14.37 -19.78 33.87
C PRO A 865 14.30 -18.25 33.99
N GLY A 866 15.40 -17.63 34.38
CA GLY A 866 15.54 -16.17 34.48
C GLY A 866 17.02 -15.78 34.62
N PRO A 867 17.43 -14.57 34.21
CA PRO A 867 18.82 -14.14 34.23
C PRO A 867 19.41 -14.11 35.65
N HIS A 868 20.60 -14.66 35.83
CA HIS A 868 21.31 -14.67 37.12
C HIS A 868 22.19 -13.42 37.24
N ILE A 869 22.03 -12.69 38.33
CA ILE A 869 22.80 -11.47 38.60
C ILE A 869 23.39 -11.47 40.00
N LEU A 870 24.55 -10.83 40.11
CA LEU A 870 25.19 -10.46 41.34
C LEU A 870 24.78 -9.04 41.73
N THR A 871 24.55 -8.82 43.02
CA THR A 871 24.19 -7.51 43.58
C THR A 871 25.05 -7.18 44.79
N ARG A 872 25.31 -5.89 45.00
CA ARG A 872 25.81 -5.34 46.26
C ARG A 872 24.66 -5.14 47.26
N ARG A 873 24.98 -4.94 48.54
CA ARG A 873 23.95 -4.68 49.58
C ARG A 873 23.14 -3.41 49.25
N GLY A 874 21.84 -3.45 49.57
CA GLY A 874 20.94 -2.29 49.45
C GLY A 874 20.33 -2.08 48.07
N TRP A 875 20.23 -3.12 47.24
CA TRP A 875 19.50 -3.10 45.97
C TRP A 875 17.97 -3.05 46.20
N ARG A 876 17.23 -2.64 45.16
CA ARG A 876 15.78 -2.51 45.13
C ARG A 876 15.20 -3.11 43.85
N TRP A 877 13.96 -3.58 43.91
CA TRP A 877 13.15 -3.89 42.73
C TRP A 877 12.03 -2.85 42.66
N ASP A 878 11.82 -2.26 41.48
CA ASP A 878 10.76 -1.28 41.14
C ASP A 878 10.59 -0.03 42.04
N GLY A 879 11.51 0.22 42.97
CA GLY A 879 11.46 1.37 43.87
C GLY A 879 10.58 1.18 45.11
N SER A 880 9.69 0.19 45.13
CA SER A 880 8.76 -0.05 46.24
C SER A 880 9.25 -1.12 47.24
N VAL A 881 10.14 -2.03 46.84
CA VAL A 881 10.62 -3.13 47.69
C VAL A 881 12.06 -2.90 48.17
N VAL A 882 12.24 -2.62 49.47
CA VAL A 882 13.55 -2.65 50.14
C VAL A 882 13.84 -4.08 50.60
N TRP A 883 14.93 -4.66 50.12
CA TRP A 883 15.30 -6.05 50.39
C TRP A 883 15.69 -6.31 51.86
N LYS A 884 15.21 -7.42 52.45
CA LYS A 884 15.68 -7.99 53.72
C LYS A 884 16.35 -9.35 53.47
N PRO A 885 17.58 -9.59 53.95
CA PRO A 885 18.25 -10.89 53.82
C PRO A 885 17.50 -12.01 54.52
N ILE A 886 17.47 -13.21 53.92
CA ILE A 886 17.25 -14.44 54.66
C ILE A 886 18.51 -14.67 55.52
N PRO A 887 18.42 -14.80 56.86
CA PRO A 887 19.57 -15.07 57.71
C PRO A 887 20.24 -16.38 57.32
N ARG A 888 21.57 -16.43 57.31
CA ARG A 888 22.30 -17.71 57.26
C ARG A 888 21.92 -18.53 58.49
N PRO A 889 21.61 -19.84 58.38
CA PRO A 889 21.67 -20.70 59.55
C PRO A 889 23.11 -20.68 60.08
N ALA A 890 23.27 -20.53 61.39
CA ALA A 890 24.57 -20.63 62.03
C ALA A 890 25.16 -22.01 61.72
N GLN A 891 26.42 -22.07 61.29
CA GLN A 891 27.14 -23.33 61.18
C GLN A 891 27.35 -23.86 62.60
N GLU A 892 26.68 -24.96 62.96
CA GLU A 892 27.09 -25.78 64.09
C GLU A 892 28.38 -26.52 63.72
N PRO A 893 29.34 -26.66 64.66
CA PRO A 893 30.57 -27.40 64.41
C PRO A 893 30.25 -28.89 64.33
N GLN A 894 30.36 -29.49 63.13
CA GLN A 894 30.32 -30.94 63.02
C GLN A 894 31.66 -31.54 63.45
N VAL A 895 31.56 -32.29 64.54
CA VAL A 895 32.53 -33.24 65.06
C VAL A 895 32.84 -34.27 63.98
N ILE A 896 34.12 -34.51 63.72
CA ILE A 896 34.60 -35.60 62.89
C ILE A 896 34.50 -36.88 63.72
N GLU A 897 33.53 -37.73 63.42
CA GLU A 897 33.57 -39.14 63.83
C GLU A 897 34.03 -39.98 62.63
N ILE A 898 35.17 -40.64 62.83
CA ILE A 898 35.73 -41.66 61.96
C ILE A 898 35.04 -42.98 62.35
N SER A 899 34.47 -43.68 61.38
CA SER A 899 34.20 -45.11 61.53
C SER A 899 34.55 -45.85 60.25
N ASP A 900 35.62 -46.64 60.34
CA ASP A 900 35.96 -47.73 59.43
C ASP A 900 34.83 -48.77 59.40
N ASN A 901 34.46 -49.23 58.20
CA ASN A 901 34.74 -50.62 57.81
C ASN A 901 34.32 -50.91 56.37
N SER A 902 35.15 -51.79 55.81
CA SER A 902 35.20 -52.42 54.51
C SER A 902 33.97 -53.25 54.14
N ASP A 903 33.79 -53.46 52.83
CA ASP A 903 34.05 -54.76 52.17
C ASP A 903 33.80 -54.60 50.66
N ASP A 904 34.88 -54.78 49.86
CA ASP A 904 35.08 -55.81 48.82
C ASP A 904 33.88 -56.18 47.91
N ASP A 905 34.00 -56.47 46.61
CA ASP A 905 35.14 -56.75 45.74
C ASP A 905 34.65 -56.76 44.27
N ASP A 906 35.63 -56.72 43.35
CA ASP A 906 35.68 -57.38 42.02
C ASP A 906 36.25 -56.47 40.91
N ASP A 907 37.58 -56.53 40.76
CA ASP A 907 38.35 -56.15 39.58
C ASP A 907 39.29 -57.33 39.23
N ASP A 908 39.25 -57.77 37.97
CA ASP A 908 40.08 -58.83 37.38
C ASP A 908 40.16 -58.51 35.87
N GLY A 909 41.28 -58.41 35.15
CA GLY A 909 42.73 -58.52 35.40
C GLY A 909 43.39 -58.03 34.09
N ARG A 910 44.34 -57.09 34.09
CA ARG A 910 45.78 -57.18 34.36
C ARG A 910 46.57 -58.19 33.51
N ASN A 911 47.55 -57.66 32.79
CA ASN A 911 48.86 -58.29 32.69
C ASN A 911 49.95 -57.21 32.86
N SER A 912 50.84 -57.49 33.80
CA SER A 912 51.97 -56.70 34.26
C SER A 912 53.26 -57.49 34.03
N HIS A 913 54.38 -56.80 33.84
CA HIS A 913 55.70 -57.39 34.10
C HIS A 913 55.86 -57.64 35.62
N GLU A 914 55.96 -58.92 36.00
CA GLU A 914 57.14 -59.59 36.60
C GLU A 914 58.21 -58.70 37.26
N ILE A 915 58.87 -59.07 38.37
CA ILE A 915 59.50 -60.37 38.67
C ILE A 915 59.60 -60.61 40.21
N ILE A 916 59.46 -61.87 40.66
CA ILE A 916 60.41 -62.71 41.47
C ILE A 916 59.70 -63.64 42.48
N ASP A 917 59.91 -64.97 42.29
CA ASP A 917 60.11 -66.14 43.19
C ASP A 917 59.37 -66.28 44.55
N VAL A 918 59.03 -67.47 45.09
CA VAL A 918 58.99 -68.91 44.73
C VAL A 918 58.37 -69.65 45.94
N SER A 919 57.64 -70.77 45.69
CA SER A 919 57.24 -71.90 46.58
C SER A 919 56.35 -71.59 47.81
N ASP A 920 55.31 -72.35 48.17
CA ASP A 920 54.81 -73.70 47.83
C ASP A 920 53.27 -73.67 47.84
#